data_AF-A0A354UP62-F1
#
_entry.id   AF-A0A354UP62-F1
#
_cell.length_a   1.000
_cell.length_b   1.000
_cell.length_c   1.000
_cell.angle_alpha   90.00
_cell.angle_beta   90.00
_cell.angle_gamma   90.00
#
_symmetry.space_group_name_H-M   'P 1'
#
loop_
_entity.id
_entity.type
_entity.pdbx_description
1 polymer ?
#
loop_
_entity_poly.entity_id
_entity_poly.type
_entity_poly.pdbx_seq_one_letter_code
_entity_poly.pdbx_strand_id
1 'polypeptide(L)'
;MIFKKAFGSKAVRLWAIIGGALILVFTLVSVLSTTVFYELLKSTIGGNRAVRGDGETAYKADYATKAEAYAAANELNEQVNEEGIVLLKNENGALPLKKGAKVNVFGKNSVNLVYGGSGSGAGSTDGRKTLYQSLEAAGISYNQTLKAFYEDDTEQGSGAKRPSNPPIENSGVFLTTGETPIEKYSDSLWNSCADEEIEVALIVVSRIGGEGFDLPRNMKNKAGTGAVDGANADDHYLQLDNNERALVKKVCSLENIKHVIVLINSSAAFELGFLDDAGHYAYDKKIDGALWIGGPGNSGIMALGRVLTGEVNPSGRLVDTYARDFTRDPTFKNIGNNMLTEKKGKYVVSGDQYMESSSKSYPYYFVDYEEGIYVGYRYYETRGAVEGDGAITGYAVKGTTTTAWNSWYSASVVFPFGYGLSYTSFEQKILNKSELEKVSLSKDSFTVRVEVKNVGSSAGKEVVELYATAPYTDGGIEKSHKVLCGFAKTPMLYPESEAGENKPSSCVIEITIDPYDIASYDYSDANGNGFCGYELEKGDYVFSLSKNAHTAIDSVTLALENDLKYEKDPVTDYSVENRFDGVDEELSSVTVKDKQRKGMSRTDFDGTFPTTRTESDRMASAELISSLKSTDSKNPEVSSYEKPKQAEKAAKSDIRLSEMRGLDYNDEKWEKLLSAITFADMLTMVENGNFKSPAISYIGKPETLESDGPVGFVNFMDLTGKYYDTCSYASECVIAATWNKELVKKVGESIGNEGIFGNEKGDKTPYSGLYAPGVNIHRSPFGGRNFEYFSE
;
A
#
# COMPACT_ATOMS: atom_id res chain seq x y z
N MET A 1 15.30 -8.19 63.63
CA MET A 1 15.49 -9.10 64.80
C MET A 1 14.28 -10.02 65.05
N ILE A 2 13.03 -9.56 64.82
CA ILE A 2 11.79 -10.32 65.05
C ILE A 2 11.63 -11.53 64.10
N PHE A 3 11.92 -11.38 62.80
CA PHE A 3 11.85 -12.47 61.82
C PHE A 3 12.83 -13.64 62.10
N LYS A 4 14.04 -13.35 62.60
CA LYS A 4 15.03 -14.38 62.97
C LYS A 4 14.59 -15.23 64.17
N LYS A 5 13.83 -14.65 65.11
CA LYS A 5 13.28 -15.37 66.28
C LYS A 5 12.06 -16.22 65.91
N ALA A 6 11.20 -15.72 65.00
CA ALA A 6 10.02 -16.44 64.51
C ALA A 6 10.38 -17.72 63.72
N PHE A 7 11.38 -17.65 62.83
CA PHE A 7 11.86 -18.79 62.04
C PHE A 7 12.72 -19.80 62.82
N GLY A 8 12.92 -19.63 64.13
CA GLY A 8 13.56 -20.64 64.99
C GLY A 8 12.63 -21.78 65.43
N SER A 9 11.31 -21.55 65.39
CA SER A 9 10.30 -22.52 65.79
C SER A 9 10.04 -23.55 64.68
N LYS A 10 10.09 -24.85 65.02
CA LYS A 10 9.73 -25.94 64.09
C LYS A 10 8.31 -25.78 63.54
N ALA A 11 7.36 -25.29 64.36
CA ALA A 11 5.98 -25.09 63.94
C ALA A 11 5.86 -23.96 62.90
N VAL A 12 6.61 -22.87 63.06
CA VAL A 12 6.60 -21.74 62.09
C VAL A 12 7.24 -22.17 60.76
N ARG A 13 8.30 -22.97 60.79
CA ARG A 13 8.90 -23.52 59.56
C ARG A 13 7.96 -24.47 58.84
N LEU A 14 7.27 -25.35 59.58
CA LEU A 14 6.30 -26.28 59.01
C LEU A 14 5.12 -25.53 58.36
N TRP A 15 4.56 -24.53 59.04
CA TRP A 15 3.49 -23.69 58.48
C TRP A 15 3.95 -22.80 57.33
N ALA A 16 5.20 -22.33 57.32
CA ALA A 16 5.75 -21.61 56.17
C ALA A 16 5.94 -22.52 54.95
N ILE A 17 6.36 -23.78 55.16
CA ILE A 17 6.49 -24.79 54.08
C ILE A 17 5.11 -25.18 53.56
N ILE A 18 4.15 -25.45 54.44
CA ILE A 18 2.76 -25.77 54.06
C ILE A 18 2.11 -24.59 53.35
N GLY A 19 2.26 -23.38 53.89
CA GLY A 19 1.76 -22.14 53.27
C GLY A 19 2.39 -21.87 51.92
N GLY A 20 3.71 -22.05 51.78
CA GLY A 20 4.42 -21.93 50.51
C GLY A 20 3.96 -22.97 49.49
N ALA A 21 3.79 -24.23 49.91
CA ALA A 21 3.28 -25.30 49.05
C ALA A 21 1.83 -25.05 48.61
N LEU A 22 0.97 -24.57 49.52
CA LEU A 22 -0.41 -24.22 49.19
C LEU A 22 -0.48 -23.03 48.23
N ILE A 23 0.31 -21.96 48.45
CA ILE A 23 0.40 -20.85 47.51
C ILE A 23 0.87 -21.36 46.15
N LEU A 24 1.90 -22.21 46.11
CA LEU A 24 2.42 -22.74 44.86
C LEU A 24 1.38 -23.59 44.12
N VAL A 25 0.63 -24.44 44.84
CA VAL A 25 -0.48 -25.22 44.29
C VAL A 25 -1.62 -24.32 43.82
N PHE A 26 -2.04 -23.31 44.59
CA PHE A 26 -3.09 -22.37 44.19
C PHE A 26 -2.68 -21.55 42.99
N THR A 27 -1.42 -21.09 42.92
CA THR A 27 -0.87 -20.39 41.76
C THR A 27 -0.84 -21.35 40.56
N LEU A 28 -0.36 -22.58 40.72
CA LEU A 28 -0.29 -23.56 39.63
C LEU A 28 -1.70 -23.91 39.12
N VAL A 29 -2.65 -24.15 40.01
CA VAL A 29 -4.05 -24.42 39.68
C VAL A 29 -4.68 -23.20 39.02
N SER A 30 -4.43 -21.99 39.50
CA SER A 30 -4.96 -20.76 38.90
C SER A 30 -4.37 -20.51 37.51
N VAL A 31 -3.06 -20.72 37.34
CA VAL A 31 -2.39 -20.62 36.03
C VAL A 31 -2.95 -21.67 35.09
N LEU A 32 -3.01 -22.94 35.51
CA LEU A 32 -3.54 -24.03 34.69
C LEU A 32 -5.02 -23.85 34.37
N SER A 33 -5.85 -23.32 35.29
CA SER A 33 -7.28 -23.09 35.06
C SER A 33 -7.55 -21.89 34.14
N THR A 34 -6.70 -20.87 34.17
CA THR A 34 -6.83 -19.67 33.31
C THR A 34 -6.12 -19.79 31.97
N THR A 35 -5.23 -20.76 31.79
CA THR A 35 -4.52 -21.00 30.53
C THR A 35 -4.95 -22.31 29.87
N VAL A 36 -4.56 -23.45 30.44
CA VAL A 36 -4.69 -24.78 29.83
C VAL A 36 -6.12 -25.31 29.86
N PHE A 37 -6.82 -25.15 30.99
CA PHE A 37 -8.16 -25.71 31.19
C PHE A 37 -9.29 -24.70 31.03
N TYR A 38 -8.98 -23.46 30.63
CA TYR A 38 -9.95 -22.37 30.58
C TYR A 38 -11.15 -22.68 29.68
N GLU A 39 -10.90 -23.20 28.48
CA GLU A 39 -11.97 -23.57 27.54
C GLU A 39 -12.75 -24.83 27.98
N LEU A 40 -12.09 -25.79 28.63
CA LEU A 40 -12.76 -26.95 29.23
C LEU A 40 -13.68 -26.53 30.39
N LEU A 41 -13.24 -25.60 31.23
CA LEU A 41 -14.01 -25.05 32.35
C LEU A 41 -15.19 -24.20 31.84
N LYS A 42 -14.99 -23.35 30.83
CA LYS A 42 -16.11 -22.68 30.13
C LYS A 42 -17.11 -23.68 29.56
N SER A 43 -16.62 -24.81 29.03
CA SER A 43 -17.49 -25.80 28.40
C SER A 43 -18.40 -26.55 29.38
N THR A 44 -17.96 -26.67 30.63
CA THR A 44 -18.60 -27.47 31.69
C THR A 44 -19.34 -26.61 32.73
N ILE A 45 -18.85 -25.40 33.00
CA ILE A 45 -19.37 -24.48 34.03
C ILE A 45 -20.24 -23.36 33.40
N GLY A 46 -20.22 -23.23 32.06
CA GLY A 46 -20.98 -22.24 31.32
C GLY A 46 -20.14 -20.99 31.02
N GLY A 47 -19.83 -20.79 29.74
CA GLY A 47 -19.22 -19.58 29.19
C GLY A 47 -19.99 -19.11 27.96
N ASN A 48 -19.75 -17.86 27.55
CA ASN A 48 -20.32 -17.33 26.31
C ASN A 48 -19.91 -18.25 25.14
N ARG A 49 -20.89 -18.71 24.37
CA ARG A 49 -20.71 -19.52 23.16
C ARG A 49 -21.51 -18.87 22.04
N ALA A 50 -21.06 -19.03 20.80
CA ALA A 50 -21.87 -18.65 19.65
C ALA A 50 -23.21 -19.43 19.69
N VAL A 51 -24.31 -18.71 19.84
CA VAL A 51 -25.66 -19.25 19.69
C VAL A 51 -26.13 -18.88 18.30
N ARG A 52 -26.17 -19.85 17.39
CA ARG A 52 -26.79 -19.69 16.07
C ARG A 52 -28.30 -19.87 16.28
N GLY A 53 -29.10 -18.89 15.87
CA GLY A 53 -30.55 -19.02 15.94
C GLY A 53 -31.06 -20.08 14.97
N ASP A 54 -32.17 -20.74 15.31
CA ASP A 54 -32.92 -21.61 14.40
C ASP A 54 -33.61 -20.73 13.33
N GLY A 55 -32.87 -20.31 12.30
CA GLY A 55 -33.36 -19.39 11.27
C GLY A 55 -32.50 -19.39 10.01
N GLU A 56 -32.93 -18.67 8.97
CA GLU A 56 -32.17 -18.55 7.72
C GLU A 56 -30.82 -17.85 7.94
N THR A 57 -29.74 -18.50 7.53
CA THR A 57 -28.41 -17.87 7.50
C THR A 57 -28.42 -16.77 6.43
N ALA A 58 -28.13 -15.53 6.85
CA ALA A 58 -28.12 -14.37 5.94
C ALA A 58 -27.02 -14.43 4.89
N TYR A 59 -25.90 -15.05 5.26
CA TYR A 59 -24.72 -15.23 4.42
C TYR A 59 -24.35 -16.70 4.43
N LYS A 60 -24.10 -17.27 3.26
CA LYS A 60 -23.67 -18.66 3.10
C LYS A 60 -22.24 -18.64 2.59
N ALA A 61 -21.40 -19.50 3.16
CA ALA A 61 -20.10 -19.74 2.58
C ALA A 61 -20.27 -20.53 1.28
N ASP A 62 -19.43 -20.23 0.30
CA ASP A 62 -19.33 -20.93 -0.98
C ASP A 62 -18.66 -22.30 -0.83
N TYR A 63 -17.92 -22.48 0.27
CA TYR A 63 -17.15 -23.70 0.58
C TYR A 63 -17.82 -24.50 1.70
N ALA A 64 -17.56 -25.81 1.75
CA ALA A 64 -18.13 -26.68 2.78
C ALA A 64 -17.32 -26.63 4.09
N THR A 65 -16.02 -26.33 4.00
CA THR A 65 -15.11 -26.31 5.16
C THR A 65 -14.17 -25.11 5.17
N LYS A 66 -13.65 -24.74 6.34
CA LYS A 66 -12.64 -23.69 6.49
C LYS A 66 -11.35 -24.01 5.73
N ALA A 67 -10.96 -25.29 5.66
CA ALA A 67 -9.77 -25.73 4.93
C ALA A 67 -9.91 -25.53 3.41
N GLU A 68 -11.09 -25.81 2.86
CA GLU A 68 -11.40 -25.54 1.43
C GLU A 68 -11.38 -24.03 1.14
N ALA A 69 -11.99 -23.21 2.01
CA ALA A 69 -11.96 -21.76 1.87
C ALA A 69 -10.53 -21.21 1.92
N TYR A 70 -9.71 -21.68 2.88
CA TYR A 70 -8.30 -21.29 3.00
C TYR A 70 -7.47 -21.72 1.77
N ALA A 71 -7.68 -22.93 1.24
CA ALA A 71 -6.99 -23.39 0.03
C ALA A 71 -7.36 -22.52 -1.18
N ALA A 72 -8.65 -22.27 -1.39
CA ALA A 72 -9.15 -21.41 -2.47
C ALA A 72 -8.66 -19.96 -2.34
N ALA A 73 -8.57 -19.43 -1.11
CA ALA A 73 -8.01 -18.11 -0.83
C ALA A 73 -6.53 -18.02 -1.22
N ASN A 74 -5.73 -19.05 -0.94
CA ASN A 74 -4.33 -19.10 -1.36
C ASN A 74 -4.19 -19.20 -2.89
N GLU A 75 -5.03 -19.98 -3.57
CA GLU A 75 -5.06 -20.06 -5.04
C GLU A 75 -5.47 -18.72 -5.67
N LEU A 76 -6.46 -18.04 -5.08
CA LEU A 76 -6.86 -16.70 -5.50
C LEU A 76 -5.73 -15.69 -5.32
N ASN A 77 -4.98 -15.76 -4.22
CA ASN A 77 -3.81 -14.91 -4.02
C ASN A 77 -2.70 -15.19 -5.05
N GLU A 78 -2.54 -16.43 -5.52
CA GLU A 78 -1.68 -16.70 -6.67
C GLU A 78 -2.19 -16.02 -7.94
N GLN A 79 -3.50 -16.08 -8.25
CA GLN A 79 -4.10 -15.39 -9.40
C GLN A 79 -3.95 -13.86 -9.33
N VAL A 80 -4.08 -13.28 -8.13
CA VAL A 80 -3.78 -11.86 -7.90
C VAL A 80 -2.35 -11.52 -8.32
N ASN A 81 -1.38 -12.35 -7.94
CA ASN A 81 0.02 -12.10 -8.30
C ASN A 81 0.32 -12.40 -9.78
N GLU A 82 -0.36 -13.36 -10.41
CA GLU A 82 -0.28 -13.57 -11.87
C GLU A 82 -0.67 -12.33 -12.66
N GLU A 83 -1.70 -11.61 -12.19
CA GLU A 83 -2.17 -10.37 -12.81
C GLU A 83 -1.50 -9.11 -12.27
N GLY A 84 -0.87 -9.16 -11.10
CA GLY A 84 -0.28 -8.02 -10.39
C GLY A 84 1.24 -7.88 -10.54
N ILE A 85 1.96 -8.95 -10.90
CA ILE A 85 3.38 -8.86 -11.29
C ILE A 85 3.49 -7.99 -12.54
N VAL A 86 4.37 -6.98 -12.50
CA VAL A 86 4.57 -6.04 -13.59
C VAL A 86 5.90 -6.32 -14.29
N LEU A 87 5.84 -6.62 -15.59
CA LEU A 87 7.03 -6.71 -16.43
C LEU A 87 7.48 -5.30 -16.80
N LEU A 88 8.64 -4.90 -16.30
CA LEU A 88 9.17 -3.54 -16.48
C LEU A 88 10.07 -3.44 -17.71
N LYS A 89 10.88 -4.48 -17.91
CA LYS A 89 11.85 -4.56 -19.00
C LYS A 89 11.92 -5.98 -19.54
N ASN A 90 11.98 -6.10 -20.87
CA ASN A 90 12.21 -7.38 -21.55
C ASN A 90 12.87 -7.14 -22.92
N GLU A 91 14.19 -7.18 -22.94
CA GLU A 91 15.03 -7.00 -24.12
C GLU A 91 15.70 -8.32 -24.51
N ASN A 92 16.18 -8.41 -25.76
CA ASN A 92 17.00 -9.52 -26.25
C ASN A 92 16.41 -10.94 -26.04
N GLY A 93 15.10 -11.06 -25.85
CA GLY A 93 14.41 -12.33 -25.62
C GLY A 93 14.75 -12.96 -24.25
N ALA A 94 15.06 -12.15 -23.24
CA ALA A 94 15.38 -12.64 -21.89
C ALA A 94 14.20 -13.38 -21.23
N LEU A 95 12.98 -12.94 -21.48
CA LEU A 95 11.75 -13.58 -21.01
C LEU A 95 10.75 -13.81 -22.16
N PRO A 96 9.95 -14.90 -22.12
CA PRO A 96 9.95 -15.94 -21.09
C PRO A 96 11.15 -16.90 -21.18
N LEU A 97 11.51 -17.49 -20.03
CA LEU A 97 12.54 -18.52 -19.91
C LEU A 97 12.12 -19.80 -20.64
N LYS A 98 13.11 -20.46 -21.24
CA LYS A 98 12.93 -21.76 -21.90
C LYS A 98 12.57 -22.83 -20.87
N LYS A 99 11.73 -23.79 -21.26
CA LYS A 99 11.39 -24.95 -20.42
C LYS A 99 12.66 -25.69 -19.99
N GLY A 100 12.78 -25.98 -18.69
CA GLY A 100 13.97 -26.61 -18.11
C GLY A 100 15.17 -25.67 -17.96
N ALA A 101 14.95 -24.36 -18.01
CA ALA A 101 16.00 -23.37 -17.77
C ALA A 101 16.71 -23.61 -16.44
N LYS A 102 18.01 -23.31 -16.43
CA LYS A 102 18.84 -23.26 -15.23
C LYS A 102 19.19 -21.81 -14.94
N VAL A 103 19.08 -21.39 -13.69
CA VAL A 103 19.35 -20.01 -13.28
C VAL A 103 20.31 -19.94 -12.08
N ASN A 104 21.10 -18.88 -12.02
CA ASN A 104 21.69 -18.43 -10.77
C ASN A 104 20.76 -17.41 -10.12
N VAL A 105 20.42 -17.58 -8.85
CA VAL A 105 19.60 -16.63 -8.09
C VAL A 105 20.49 -15.90 -7.10
N PHE A 106 20.75 -14.62 -7.35
CA PHE A 106 21.60 -13.74 -6.57
C PHE A 106 20.79 -12.80 -5.67
N GLY A 107 21.47 -12.31 -4.64
CA GLY A 107 20.95 -11.42 -3.61
C GLY A 107 20.56 -12.19 -2.36
N LYS A 108 21.02 -11.72 -1.19
CA LYS A 108 20.67 -12.32 0.12
C LYS A 108 19.16 -12.40 0.31
N ASN A 109 18.45 -11.44 -0.28
CA ASN A 109 17.00 -11.35 -0.19
C ASN A 109 16.24 -12.43 -1.00
N SER A 110 16.92 -13.22 -1.83
CA SER A 110 16.32 -14.40 -2.49
C SER A 110 15.86 -15.48 -1.50
N VAL A 111 16.46 -15.56 -0.31
CA VAL A 111 16.07 -16.46 0.79
C VAL A 111 15.47 -15.70 1.99
N ASN A 112 15.30 -14.38 1.85
CA ASN A 112 14.77 -13.48 2.87
C ASN A 112 13.81 -12.46 2.27
N LEU A 113 12.88 -12.98 1.46
CA LEU A 113 11.91 -12.20 0.70
C LEU A 113 10.97 -11.40 1.63
N VAL A 114 10.55 -10.24 1.17
CA VAL A 114 9.51 -9.41 1.79
C VAL A 114 8.17 -9.86 1.25
N TYR A 115 7.33 -10.46 2.08
CA TYR A 115 6.00 -10.93 1.68
C TYR A 115 4.92 -9.84 1.79
N GLY A 116 5.21 -8.76 2.52
CA GLY A 116 4.34 -7.64 2.85
C GLY A 116 5.04 -6.76 3.90
N GLY A 117 4.31 -5.86 4.55
CA GLY A 117 4.85 -5.01 5.61
C GLY A 117 4.78 -5.64 7.01
N SER A 118 5.07 -4.83 8.02
CA SER A 118 4.89 -5.18 9.45
C SER A 118 3.78 -4.38 10.12
N GLY A 119 3.48 -4.70 11.37
CA GLY A 119 2.45 -4.02 12.18
C GLY A 119 1.13 -4.76 12.10
N SER A 120 0.03 -4.01 12.21
CA SER A 120 -1.34 -4.54 12.07
C SER A 120 -1.56 -5.32 10.76
N GLY A 121 -1.03 -4.82 9.64
CA GLY A 121 -1.10 -5.48 8.32
C GLY A 121 -0.11 -6.64 8.10
N ALA A 122 0.58 -7.13 9.13
CA ALA A 122 1.56 -8.21 8.98
C ALA A 122 0.88 -9.58 8.83
N GLY A 123 1.12 -10.27 7.71
CA GLY A 123 0.67 -11.63 7.47
C GLY A 123 1.33 -12.68 8.37
N SER A 124 0.70 -13.85 8.52
CA SER A 124 1.30 -15.01 9.22
C SER A 124 2.57 -15.49 8.51
N THR A 125 3.57 -15.96 9.26
CA THR A 125 4.79 -16.60 8.71
C THR A 125 4.59 -18.06 8.34
N ASP A 126 3.50 -18.67 8.80
CA ASP A 126 3.26 -20.10 8.66
C ASP A 126 2.86 -20.47 7.24
N GLY A 127 3.46 -21.53 6.70
CA GLY A 127 3.12 -22.07 5.39
C GLY A 127 3.50 -21.20 4.19
N ARG A 128 4.27 -20.12 4.39
CA ARG A 128 4.73 -19.23 3.31
C ARG A 128 5.48 -20.01 2.24
N LYS A 129 5.07 -19.80 0.99
CA LYS A 129 5.76 -20.31 -0.19
C LYS A 129 7.03 -19.51 -0.42
N THR A 130 8.05 -20.11 -1.02
CA THR A 130 9.32 -19.44 -1.31
C THR A 130 9.53 -19.22 -2.80
N LEU A 131 10.42 -18.29 -3.15
CA LEU A 131 10.86 -18.09 -4.53
C LEU A 131 11.36 -19.41 -5.15
N TYR A 132 12.18 -20.17 -4.42
CA TYR A 132 12.73 -21.43 -4.92
C TYR A 132 11.64 -22.49 -5.13
N GLN A 133 10.62 -22.57 -4.27
CA GLN A 133 9.46 -23.44 -4.50
C GLN A 133 8.69 -23.05 -5.78
N SER A 134 8.57 -21.75 -6.05
CA SER A 134 7.96 -21.27 -7.31
C SER A 134 8.78 -21.71 -8.53
N LEU A 135 10.11 -21.57 -8.48
CA LEU A 135 11.00 -22.03 -9.55
C LEU A 135 10.89 -23.55 -9.77
N GLU A 136 10.92 -24.35 -8.71
CA GLU A 136 10.77 -25.81 -8.79
C GLU A 136 9.44 -26.22 -9.40
N ALA A 137 8.34 -25.60 -8.97
CA ALA A 137 7.00 -25.88 -9.49
C ALA A 137 6.88 -25.55 -10.99
N ALA A 138 7.59 -24.52 -11.46
CA ALA A 138 7.66 -24.14 -12.86
C ALA A 138 8.68 -24.96 -13.68
N GLY A 139 9.40 -25.90 -13.06
CA GLY A 139 10.42 -26.72 -13.71
C GLY A 139 11.70 -25.94 -14.05
N ILE A 140 11.98 -24.85 -13.35
CA ILE A 140 13.22 -24.08 -13.42
C ILE A 140 14.19 -24.64 -12.38
N SER A 141 15.35 -25.11 -12.83
CA SER A 141 16.42 -25.55 -11.93
C SER A 141 17.31 -24.36 -11.54
N TYR A 142 17.96 -24.44 -10.38
CA TYR A 142 18.83 -23.37 -9.91
C TYR A 142 20.10 -23.91 -9.25
N ASN A 143 21.11 -23.05 -9.13
CA ASN A 143 22.38 -23.37 -8.49
C ASN A 143 22.18 -23.60 -6.97
N GLN A 144 22.26 -24.86 -6.54
CA GLN A 144 22.09 -25.28 -5.15
C GLN A 144 23.22 -24.78 -4.23
N THR A 145 24.45 -24.66 -4.75
CA THR A 145 25.59 -24.13 -3.99
C THR A 145 25.37 -22.66 -3.64
N LEU A 146 24.87 -21.87 -4.60
CA LEU A 146 24.55 -20.46 -4.38
C LEU A 146 23.38 -20.27 -3.40
N LYS A 147 22.31 -21.08 -3.51
CA LYS A 147 21.22 -21.08 -2.54
C LYS A 147 21.72 -21.39 -1.11
N ALA A 148 22.51 -22.46 -0.97
CA ALA A 148 23.03 -22.87 0.33
C ALA A 148 23.94 -21.79 0.97
N PHE A 149 24.72 -21.08 0.16
CA PHE A 149 25.50 -19.92 0.62
C PHE A 149 24.60 -18.81 1.18
N TYR A 150 23.51 -18.47 0.50
CA TYR A 150 22.57 -17.46 0.99
C TYR A 150 21.77 -17.92 2.21
N GLU A 151 21.47 -19.21 2.36
CA GLU A 151 20.79 -19.76 3.54
C GLU A 151 21.68 -19.77 4.80
N ASP A 152 23.01 -19.74 4.62
CA ASP A 152 23.97 -19.66 5.72
C ASP A 152 24.13 -18.21 6.22
N ASP A 153 23.52 -17.92 7.37
CA ASP A 153 23.54 -16.60 8.03
C ASP A 153 24.83 -16.33 8.84
N THR A 154 25.79 -17.25 8.83
CA THR A 154 27.05 -17.10 9.59
C THR A 154 28.06 -16.20 8.88
N GLU A 155 29.15 -15.86 9.58
CA GLU A 155 30.27 -15.13 8.99
C GLU A 155 30.97 -15.90 7.86
N GLN A 156 30.93 -17.23 7.90
CA GLN A 156 31.49 -18.12 6.87
C GLN A 156 30.57 -18.28 5.66
N GLY A 157 29.28 -17.98 5.82
CA GLY A 157 28.29 -17.93 4.76
C GLY A 157 28.11 -16.53 4.17
N SER A 158 26.87 -16.20 3.85
CA SER A 158 26.48 -14.91 3.25
C SER A 158 26.27 -13.79 4.28
N GLY A 159 26.39 -14.09 5.58
CA GLY A 159 26.18 -13.15 6.67
C GLY A 159 24.71 -12.94 7.05
N ALA A 160 24.48 -12.02 8.00
CA ALA A 160 23.16 -11.80 8.58
C ALA A 160 22.11 -11.38 7.55
N LYS A 161 20.88 -11.85 7.74
CA LYS A 161 19.69 -11.38 7.01
C LYS A 161 19.40 -9.92 7.31
N ARG A 162 18.64 -9.29 6.41
CA ARG A 162 17.92 -8.05 6.72
C ARG A 162 17.17 -8.24 8.05
N PRO A 163 17.33 -7.32 9.02
CA PRO A 163 16.62 -7.41 10.29
C PRO A 163 15.10 -7.27 10.08
N SER A 164 14.34 -7.75 11.05
CA SER A 164 12.92 -7.40 11.16
C SER A 164 12.75 -5.90 11.32
N ASN A 165 11.55 -5.40 11.00
CA ASN A 165 11.22 -3.99 11.18
C ASN A 165 11.42 -3.52 12.63
N PRO A 166 11.75 -2.24 12.82
CA PRO A 166 11.85 -1.66 14.15
C PRO A 166 10.52 -1.83 14.89
N PRO A 167 10.55 -2.01 16.23
CA PRO A 167 9.33 -1.99 17.01
C PRO A 167 8.63 -0.64 16.84
N ILE A 168 7.29 -0.66 16.86
CA ILE A 168 6.44 0.55 16.83
C ILE A 168 6.82 1.49 18.00
N GLU A 169 7.35 0.93 19.09
CA GLU A 169 7.79 1.67 20.26
C GLU A 169 9.24 2.18 20.13
N ASN A 170 9.37 3.49 19.93
CA ASN A 170 10.43 4.34 20.49
C ASN A 170 11.89 3.93 20.17
N SER A 171 12.18 3.70 18.89
CA SER A 171 13.57 3.62 18.44
C SER A 171 13.70 4.32 17.10
N GLY A 172 14.75 5.14 16.94
CA GLY A 172 15.02 5.74 15.64
C GLY A 172 15.13 4.68 14.55
N VAL A 173 14.71 5.02 13.33
CA VAL A 173 14.58 4.06 12.24
C VAL A 173 15.92 3.93 11.52
N PHE A 174 16.50 2.73 11.59
CA PHE A 174 17.78 2.39 10.96
C PHE A 174 17.62 1.07 10.20
N LEU A 175 17.04 1.15 9.00
CA LEU A 175 16.84 -0.02 8.16
C LEU A 175 18.10 -0.32 7.37
N THR A 176 18.56 -1.57 7.42
CA THR A 176 19.55 -2.09 6.47
C THR A 176 18.83 -2.86 5.37
N THR A 177 19.45 -3.00 4.21
CA THR A 177 18.98 -3.86 3.11
C THR A 177 19.33 -5.33 3.35
N GLY A 178 20.41 -5.58 4.10
CA GLY A 178 20.95 -6.90 4.43
C GLY A 178 21.67 -7.58 3.26
N GLU A 179 22.13 -6.85 2.25
CA GLU A 179 22.82 -7.48 1.10
C GLU A 179 24.24 -7.93 1.44
N THR A 180 24.64 -9.08 0.90
CA THR A 180 25.94 -9.71 1.17
C THR A 180 27.07 -8.97 0.44
N PRO A 181 28.11 -8.51 1.16
CA PRO A 181 29.27 -7.90 0.54
C PRO A 181 30.00 -8.85 -0.43
N ILE A 182 30.52 -8.32 -1.55
CA ILE A 182 31.08 -9.12 -2.64
C ILE A 182 32.32 -9.93 -2.22
N GLU A 183 33.05 -9.45 -1.22
CA GLU A 183 34.24 -10.09 -0.65
C GLU A 183 33.95 -11.39 0.08
N LYS A 184 32.68 -11.66 0.45
CA LYS A 184 32.28 -12.94 1.07
C LYS A 184 32.12 -14.07 0.07
N TYR A 185 32.02 -13.77 -1.22
CA TYR A 185 31.87 -14.78 -2.26
C TYR A 185 33.24 -15.38 -2.58
N SER A 186 33.46 -16.65 -2.21
CA SER A 186 34.71 -17.35 -2.50
C SER A 186 34.89 -17.62 -4.00
N ASP A 187 36.13 -17.87 -4.41
CA ASP A 187 36.42 -18.31 -5.79
C ASP A 187 35.65 -19.60 -6.15
N SER A 188 35.53 -20.54 -5.22
CA SER A 188 34.76 -21.77 -5.44
C SER A 188 33.27 -21.50 -5.67
N LEU A 189 32.69 -20.51 -4.98
CA LEU A 189 31.31 -20.10 -5.18
C LEU A 189 31.14 -19.42 -6.54
N TRP A 190 32.02 -18.49 -6.90
CA TRP A 190 31.99 -17.86 -8.23
C TRP A 190 32.16 -18.88 -9.35
N ASN A 191 33.04 -19.87 -9.18
CA ASN A 191 33.20 -20.96 -10.14
C ASN A 191 31.90 -21.77 -10.30
N SER A 192 31.14 -21.99 -9.22
CA SER A 192 29.81 -22.63 -9.32
C SER A 192 28.80 -21.80 -10.11
N CYS A 193 28.94 -20.46 -10.09
CA CYS A 193 28.07 -19.55 -10.83
C CYS A 193 28.46 -19.44 -12.31
N ALA A 194 29.69 -19.84 -12.66
CA ALA A 194 30.25 -19.77 -14.00
C ALA A 194 29.99 -21.04 -14.85
N ASP A 195 29.04 -21.88 -14.43
CA ASP A 195 28.61 -23.05 -15.20
C ASP A 195 28.06 -22.60 -16.58
N GLU A 196 28.62 -23.14 -17.66
CA GLU A 196 28.24 -22.83 -19.04
C GLU A 196 26.80 -23.23 -19.39
N GLU A 197 26.19 -24.14 -18.61
CA GLU A 197 24.78 -24.52 -18.77
C GLU A 197 23.81 -23.51 -18.13
N ILE A 198 24.32 -22.53 -17.38
CA ILE A 198 23.53 -21.47 -16.73
C ILE A 198 23.79 -20.15 -17.43
N GLU A 199 22.86 -19.73 -18.30
CA GLU A 199 22.99 -18.50 -19.09
C GLU A 199 22.20 -17.31 -18.53
N VAL A 200 21.40 -17.54 -17.48
CA VAL A 200 20.49 -16.54 -16.90
C VAL A 200 20.77 -16.34 -15.42
N ALA A 201 20.83 -15.08 -15.00
CA ALA A 201 20.90 -14.69 -13.59
C ALA A 201 19.64 -13.93 -13.17
N LEU A 202 19.06 -14.33 -12.05
CA LEU A 202 18.03 -13.56 -11.34
C LEU A 202 18.71 -12.77 -10.21
N ILE A 203 18.46 -11.47 -10.08
CA ILE A 203 18.94 -10.67 -8.94
C ILE A 203 17.73 -10.18 -8.15
N VAL A 204 17.64 -10.54 -6.88
CA VAL A 204 16.53 -10.15 -6.00
C VAL A 204 16.92 -8.97 -5.12
N VAL A 205 16.21 -7.85 -5.27
CA VAL A 205 16.33 -6.68 -4.38
C VAL A 205 15.03 -6.51 -3.59
N SER A 206 15.13 -6.29 -2.29
CA SER A 206 13.96 -6.20 -1.42
C SER A 206 13.97 -4.97 -0.52
N ARG A 207 12.79 -4.38 -0.32
CA ARG A 207 12.56 -3.29 0.64
C ARG A 207 11.32 -3.59 1.46
N ILE A 208 11.43 -3.37 2.76
CA ILE A 208 10.34 -3.60 3.71
C ILE A 208 9.82 -2.26 4.24
N GLY A 209 8.51 -2.15 4.40
CA GLY A 209 7.83 -1.07 5.12
C GLY A 209 6.98 -1.62 6.27
N GLY A 210 6.37 -0.75 7.06
CA GLY A 210 5.51 -1.14 8.15
C GLY A 210 4.94 0.03 8.93
N GLU A 211 4.02 -0.31 9.83
CA GLU A 211 3.43 0.63 10.77
C GLU A 211 4.46 1.17 11.79
N GLY A 212 4.29 2.43 12.18
CA GLY A 212 5.08 3.07 13.24
C GLY A 212 6.33 3.82 12.79
N PHE A 213 6.65 3.83 11.49
CA PHE A 213 7.77 4.57 10.92
C PHE A 213 7.55 4.98 9.46
N ASP A 214 8.33 5.94 8.99
CA ASP A 214 8.50 6.22 7.55
C ASP A 214 9.83 5.64 7.06
N LEU A 215 9.93 5.39 5.76
CA LEU A 215 11.13 4.80 5.16
C LEU A 215 12.29 5.81 5.17
N PRO A 216 13.53 5.39 5.50
CA PRO A 216 14.65 6.30 5.67
C PRO A 216 14.96 7.17 4.45
N ARG A 217 14.88 8.49 4.60
CA ARG A 217 15.39 9.48 3.62
C ARG A 217 16.91 9.66 3.63
N ASN A 218 17.58 9.05 4.60
CA ASN A 218 19.04 8.93 4.65
C ASN A 218 19.43 7.61 5.33
N MET A 219 20.59 7.06 5.01
CA MET A 219 21.05 5.77 5.51
C MET A 219 22.13 5.91 6.60
N LYS A 220 22.01 6.93 7.47
CA LYS A 220 22.93 7.12 8.60
C LYS A 220 22.70 6.07 9.67
N ASN A 221 23.76 5.64 10.35
CA ASN A 221 23.64 4.75 11.49
C ASN A 221 23.14 5.48 12.75
N LYS A 222 22.86 4.70 13.80
CA LYS A 222 22.38 5.19 15.10
C LYS A 222 23.27 6.26 15.75
N ALA A 223 24.58 6.26 15.49
CA ALA A 223 25.49 7.28 16.00
C ALA A 223 25.41 8.61 15.23
N GLY A 224 24.87 8.59 14.00
CA GLY A 224 24.79 9.75 13.10
C GLY A 224 26.13 10.18 12.50
N THR A 225 27.20 9.41 12.72
CA THR A 225 28.57 9.72 12.28
C THR A 225 29.04 8.87 11.09
N GLY A 226 28.22 7.93 10.63
CA GLY A 226 28.51 7.05 9.50
C GLY A 226 27.23 6.46 8.91
N ALA A 227 27.36 5.55 7.96
CA ALA A 227 26.24 4.85 7.34
C ALA A 227 25.84 3.58 8.12
N VAL A 228 24.62 3.09 7.90
CA VAL A 228 24.28 1.70 8.20
C VAL A 228 25.06 0.74 7.30
N ASP A 229 25.20 -0.51 7.72
CA ASP A 229 25.99 -1.50 7.01
C ASP A 229 25.53 -1.66 5.55
N GLY A 230 26.49 -1.68 4.62
CA GLY A 230 26.25 -1.81 3.17
C GLY A 230 25.83 -0.52 2.44
N ALA A 231 25.50 0.57 3.14
CA ALA A 231 24.98 1.80 2.53
C ALA A 231 25.98 2.96 2.53
N ASN A 232 25.67 4.04 1.78
CA ASN A 232 26.28 5.36 1.98
C ASN A 232 25.37 6.22 2.84
N ALA A 233 25.94 7.06 3.71
CA ALA A 233 25.17 7.84 4.67
C ALA A 233 24.18 8.84 4.02
N ASP A 234 24.50 9.34 2.83
CA ASP A 234 23.70 10.32 2.09
C ASP A 234 22.78 9.68 1.02
N ASP A 235 22.80 8.36 0.90
CA ASP A 235 21.80 7.58 0.16
C ASP A 235 20.51 7.47 0.99
N HIS A 236 19.38 7.18 0.34
CA HIS A 236 18.13 6.82 1.03
C HIS A 236 17.80 5.33 0.87
N TYR A 237 16.77 4.85 1.57
CA TYR A 237 16.44 3.42 1.60
C TYR A 237 15.94 2.90 0.25
N LEU A 238 15.20 3.70 -0.51
CA LEU A 238 14.55 3.31 -1.77
C LEU A 238 15.43 3.45 -3.03
N GLN A 239 16.73 3.19 -2.90
CA GLN A 239 17.69 3.10 -3.99
C GLN A 239 18.63 1.92 -3.72
N LEU A 240 19.43 1.48 -4.70
CA LEU A 240 20.42 0.42 -4.46
C LEU A 240 21.43 0.87 -3.39
N ASP A 241 21.89 -0.06 -2.56
CA ASP A 241 23.02 0.17 -1.66
C ASP A 241 24.38 -0.13 -2.34
N ASN A 242 25.49 -0.03 -1.61
CA ASN A 242 26.81 -0.30 -2.19
C ASN A 242 27.03 -1.77 -2.53
N ASN A 243 26.52 -2.69 -1.72
CA ASN A 243 26.68 -4.13 -1.91
C ASN A 243 25.84 -4.63 -3.09
N GLU A 244 24.60 -4.17 -3.21
CA GLU A 244 23.70 -4.42 -4.33
C GLU A 244 24.30 -3.88 -5.64
N ARG A 245 24.82 -2.64 -5.64
CA ARG A 245 25.55 -2.09 -6.79
C ARG A 245 26.76 -2.96 -7.20
N ALA A 246 27.56 -3.40 -6.22
CA ALA A 246 28.72 -4.24 -6.47
C ALA A 246 28.31 -5.62 -7.01
N LEU A 247 27.24 -6.21 -6.47
CA LEU A 247 26.68 -7.47 -6.91
C LEU A 247 26.18 -7.39 -8.35
N VAL A 248 25.34 -6.39 -8.69
CA VAL A 248 24.83 -6.20 -10.05
C VAL A 248 25.97 -6.09 -11.05
N LYS A 249 26.98 -5.26 -10.75
CA LYS A 249 28.17 -5.10 -11.59
C LYS A 249 28.94 -6.41 -11.76
N LYS A 250 29.13 -7.17 -10.68
CA LYS A 250 29.87 -8.44 -10.73
C LYS A 250 29.11 -9.50 -11.53
N VAL A 251 27.79 -9.63 -11.34
CA VAL A 251 26.96 -10.58 -12.08
C VAL A 251 26.97 -10.27 -13.58
N CYS A 252 26.84 -9.00 -13.97
CA CYS A 252 26.92 -8.60 -15.39
C CYS A 252 28.29 -8.92 -16.00
N SER A 253 29.37 -8.92 -15.21
CA SER A 253 30.70 -9.28 -15.70
C SER A 253 30.92 -10.78 -15.97
N LEU A 254 30.01 -11.67 -15.54
CA LEU A 254 30.15 -13.12 -15.77
C LEU A 254 29.95 -13.45 -17.26
N GLU A 255 30.90 -14.18 -17.86
CA GLU A 255 30.91 -14.45 -19.30
C GLU A 255 29.81 -15.42 -19.74
N ASN A 256 29.50 -16.43 -18.91
CA ASN A 256 28.43 -17.40 -19.18
C ASN A 256 27.03 -16.77 -19.10
N ILE A 257 26.86 -15.71 -18.30
CA ILE A 257 25.57 -15.04 -18.14
C ILE A 257 25.31 -14.13 -19.35
N LYS A 258 24.27 -14.50 -20.10
CA LYS A 258 23.76 -13.79 -21.28
C LYS A 258 22.68 -12.79 -20.91
N HIS A 259 21.80 -13.16 -19.99
CA HIS A 259 20.68 -12.34 -19.54
C HIS A 259 20.67 -12.21 -18.02
N VAL A 260 20.58 -10.97 -17.54
CA VAL A 260 20.33 -10.63 -16.14
C VAL A 260 18.90 -10.12 -16.03
N ILE A 261 18.16 -10.70 -15.09
CA ILE A 261 16.77 -10.34 -14.79
C ILE A 261 16.70 -9.87 -13.34
N VAL A 262 16.25 -8.64 -13.12
CA VAL A 262 16.11 -8.07 -11.77
C VAL A 262 14.68 -8.28 -11.26
N LEU A 263 14.55 -8.79 -10.05
CA LEU A 263 13.29 -8.97 -9.34
C LEU A 263 13.19 -7.91 -8.22
N ILE A 264 12.24 -6.98 -8.37
CA ILE A 264 12.02 -5.88 -7.44
C ILE A 264 10.91 -6.29 -6.46
N ASN A 265 11.31 -6.63 -5.25
CA ASN A 265 10.44 -7.05 -4.15
C ASN A 265 10.26 -5.92 -3.14
N SER A 266 9.50 -4.90 -3.55
CA SER A 266 9.23 -3.71 -2.75
C SER A 266 7.78 -3.29 -2.97
N SER A 267 7.03 -3.07 -1.89
CA SER A 267 5.67 -2.52 -1.98
C SER A 267 5.62 -0.99 -2.02
N ALA A 268 6.76 -0.32 -1.95
CA ALA A 268 6.92 1.10 -2.25
C ALA A 268 7.67 1.28 -3.57
N ALA A 269 7.44 2.39 -4.27
CA ALA A 269 8.23 2.76 -5.44
C ALA A 269 9.73 2.81 -5.12
N PHE A 270 10.56 2.47 -6.10
CA PHE A 270 12.01 2.33 -5.96
C PHE A 270 12.71 3.07 -7.10
N GLU A 271 13.88 3.65 -6.86
CA GLU A 271 14.65 4.29 -7.93
C GLU A 271 15.21 3.24 -8.90
N LEU A 272 14.64 3.19 -10.10
CA LEU A 272 14.97 2.19 -11.12
C LEU A 272 15.82 2.74 -12.27
N GLY A 273 16.48 3.89 -12.08
CA GLY A 273 17.27 4.52 -13.14
C GLY A 273 18.41 3.65 -13.67
N PHE A 274 18.90 2.71 -12.87
CA PHE A 274 19.92 1.74 -13.29
C PHE A 274 19.41 0.67 -14.27
N LEU A 275 18.13 0.68 -14.65
CA LEU A 275 17.56 -0.26 -15.64
C LEU A 275 17.57 0.28 -17.09
N ASP A 276 17.71 1.59 -17.28
CA ASP A 276 17.62 2.25 -18.59
C ASP A 276 18.69 3.33 -18.84
N ASP A 277 19.42 3.80 -17.82
CA ASP A 277 20.45 4.83 -17.96
C ASP A 277 21.87 4.30 -17.71
N ALA A 278 22.70 4.27 -18.77
CA ALA A 278 24.13 3.91 -18.76
C ALA A 278 24.97 4.64 -17.72
N GLY A 279 24.57 5.86 -17.35
CA GLY A 279 25.25 6.65 -16.34
C GLY A 279 24.84 6.35 -14.90
N HIS A 280 23.70 5.65 -14.67
CA HIS A 280 23.04 5.54 -13.37
C HIS A 280 23.44 4.28 -12.60
N TYR A 281 24.04 4.46 -11.42
CA TYR A 281 24.64 3.48 -10.50
C TYR A 281 25.63 2.46 -11.10
N ALA A 282 25.24 1.73 -12.15
CA ALA A 282 26.05 0.94 -13.08
C ALA A 282 25.14 0.17 -14.05
N TYR A 283 24.38 0.84 -14.94
CA TYR A 283 23.59 0.13 -15.95
C TYR A 283 24.47 -0.67 -16.91
N ASP A 284 24.06 -1.91 -17.17
CA ASP A 284 24.70 -2.82 -18.10
C ASP A 284 23.65 -3.35 -19.09
N LYS A 285 24.06 -3.46 -20.36
CA LYS A 285 23.18 -3.96 -21.43
C LYS A 285 22.78 -5.41 -21.25
N LYS A 286 23.45 -6.18 -20.37
CA LYS A 286 23.03 -7.53 -19.98
C LYS A 286 21.85 -7.53 -19.01
N ILE A 287 21.48 -6.39 -18.41
CA ILE A 287 20.22 -6.29 -17.65
C ILE A 287 19.08 -6.19 -18.66
N ASP A 288 18.69 -7.36 -19.17
CA ASP A 288 17.70 -7.51 -20.24
C ASP A 288 16.27 -7.64 -19.70
N GLY A 289 16.12 -8.05 -18.44
CA GLY A 289 14.81 -8.28 -17.82
C GLY A 289 14.64 -7.54 -16.49
N ALA A 290 13.42 -7.11 -16.21
CA ALA A 290 13.05 -6.64 -14.87
C ALA A 290 11.57 -6.90 -14.59
N LEU A 291 11.27 -7.42 -13.40
CA LEU A 291 9.92 -7.68 -12.91
C LEU A 291 9.75 -7.02 -11.55
N TRP A 292 8.70 -6.23 -11.38
CA TRP A 292 8.23 -5.81 -10.07
C TRP A 292 7.24 -6.85 -9.53
N ILE A 293 7.53 -7.37 -8.34
CA ILE A 293 6.76 -8.44 -7.70
C ILE A 293 6.08 -7.98 -6.39
N GLY A 294 6.26 -6.72 -5.99
CA GLY A 294 5.65 -6.13 -4.81
C GLY A 294 5.81 -6.98 -3.53
N GLY A 295 4.77 -7.01 -2.70
CA GLY A 295 4.65 -7.91 -1.54
C GLY A 295 3.66 -9.04 -1.86
N PRO A 296 4.12 -10.28 -2.11
CA PRO A 296 3.26 -11.32 -2.69
C PRO A 296 2.26 -12.00 -1.74
N GLY A 297 2.30 -11.72 -0.44
CA GLY A 297 1.53 -12.48 0.54
C GLY A 297 2.01 -13.95 0.64
N ASN A 298 1.27 -14.80 1.35
CA ASN A 298 1.79 -16.11 1.75
C ASN A 298 2.00 -17.11 0.60
N SER A 299 1.13 -17.10 -0.40
CA SER A 299 1.19 -18.03 -1.55
C SER A 299 1.61 -17.35 -2.86
N GLY A 300 1.47 -16.03 -2.96
CA GLY A 300 1.47 -15.32 -4.26
C GLY A 300 2.78 -15.42 -5.03
N ILE A 301 3.90 -15.65 -4.33
CA ILE A 301 5.21 -15.83 -4.97
C ILE A 301 5.22 -17.03 -5.92
N MET A 302 4.31 -18.00 -5.77
CA MET A 302 4.18 -19.13 -6.68
C MET A 302 3.86 -18.70 -8.12
N ALA A 303 3.21 -17.55 -8.31
CA ALA A 303 2.94 -16.99 -9.64
C ALA A 303 4.22 -16.64 -10.43
N LEU A 304 5.30 -16.28 -9.75
CA LEU A 304 6.55 -15.83 -10.39
C LEU A 304 7.10 -16.86 -11.38
N GLY A 305 7.16 -18.13 -10.99
CA GLY A 305 7.66 -19.20 -11.84
C GLY A 305 6.85 -19.34 -13.13
N ARG A 306 5.51 -19.23 -13.05
CA ARG A 306 4.62 -19.28 -14.23
C ARG A 306 4.76 -18.06 -15.13
N VAL A 307 4.99 -16.88 -14.54
CA VAL A 307 5.32 -15.66 -15.29
C VAL A 307 6.67 -15.83 -15.99
N LEU A 308 7.71 -16.25 -15.27
CA LEU A 308 9.05 -16.45 -15.83
C LEU A 308 9.07 -17.43 -17.00
N THR A 309 8.26 -18.49 -16.98
CA THR A 309 8.18 -19.47 -18.08
C THR A 309 7.20 -19.10 -19.19
N GLY A 310 6.43 -18.03 -19.03
CA GLY A 310 5.40 -17.62 -19.98
C GLY A 310 4.14 -18.49 -19.98
N GLU A 311 3.98 -19.38 -18.98
CA GLU A 311 2.69 -20.04 -18.72
C GLU A 311 1.61 -18.99 -18.40
N VAL A 312 2.00 -17.95 -17.67
CA VAL A 312 1.22 -16.74 -17.46
C VAL A 312 1.90 -15.59 -18.19
N ASN A 313 1.15 -14.90 -19.04
CA ASN A 313 1.61 -13.67 -19.66
C ASN A 313 1.38 -12.49 -18.69
N PRO A 314 2.43 -11.76 -18.27
CA PRO A 314 2.29 -10.65 -17.34
C PRO A 314 1.36 -9.57 -17.92
N SER A 315 0.51 -9.04 -17.07
CA SER A 315 -0.51 -8.04 -17.43
C SER A 315 -0.72 -6.98 -16.34
N GLY A 316 0.15 -6.96 -15.33
CA GLY A 316 0.10 -5.95 -14.29
C GLY A 316 0.56 -4.59 -14.82
N ARG A 317 0.06 -3.52 -14.19
CA ARG A 317 0.44 -2.13 -14.46
C ARG A 317 0.83 -1.44 -13.16
N LEU A 318 1.86 -0.60 -13.19
CA LEU A 318 2.30 0.16 -12.01
C LEU A 318 1.20 1.10 -11.51
N VAL A 319 1.11 1.24 -10.19
CA VAL A 319 0.15 2.10 -9.48
C VAL A 319 0.80 3.33 -8.85
N ASP A 320 2.12 3.45 -9.01
CA ASP A 320 2.91 4.60 -8.61
C ASP A 320 3.84 4.97 -9.76
N THR A 321 4.28 6.23 -9.80
CA THR A 321 5.31 6.72 -10.72
C THR A 321 6.69 6.35 -10.19
N TYR A 322 7.49 5.69 -11.02
CA TYR A 322 8.87 5.31 -10.66
C TYR A 322 9.81 6.38 -11.16
N ALA A 323 10.05 7.38 -10.31
CA ALA A 323 10.98 8.46 -10.59
C ALA A 323 12.46 8.03 -10.47
N ARG A 324 13.33 8.80 -11.13
CA ARG A 324 14.77 8.53 -11.20
C ARG A 324 15.54 9.06 -9.99
N ASP A 325 15.02 10.08 -9.34
CA ASP A 325 15.63 10.76 -8.19
C ASP A 325 14.53 11.29 -7.25
N PHE A 326 14.25 10.54 -6.19
CA PHE A 326 13.23 10.89 -5.18
C PHE A 326 13.62 12.10 -4.35
N THR A 327 14.89 12.53 -4.35
CA THR A 327 15.27 13.77 -3.64
C THR A 327 14.72 15.03 -4.30
N ARG A 328 14.22 14.89 -5.53
CA ARG A 328 13.56 15.93 -6.35
C ARG A 328 12.04 15.80 -6.38
N ASP A 329 11.49 14.81 -5.69
CA ASP A 329 10.05 14.68 -5.49
C ASP A 329 9.54 15.84 -4.61
N PRO A 330 8.38 16.44 -4.92
CA PRO A 330 7.88 17.61 -4.17
C PRO A 330 7.54 17.29 -2.72
N THR A 331 7.28 16.03 -2.37
CA THR A 331 7.01 15.61 -0.99
C THR A 331 8.28 15.36 -0.19
N PHE A 332 9.45 15.25 -0.82
CA PHE A 332 10.70 14.89 -0.17
C PHE A 332 11.10 15.85 0.96
N LYS A 333 10.72 17.13 0.84
CA LYS A 333 10.99 18.17 1.85
C LYS A 333 10.00 18.17 3.01
N ASN A 334 8.81 17.61 2.79
CA ASN A 334 7.69 17.63 3.71
C ASN A 334 7.14 16.22 3.93
N ILE A 335 7.95 15.35 4.53
CA ILE A 335 7.55 14.01 4.98
C ILE A 335 8.31 13.58 6.24
N GLY A 336 7.66 12.75 7.05
CA GLY A 336 8.17 12.26 8.31
C GLY A 336 8.24 13.36 9.35
N ASN A 337 9.06 13.15 10.38
CA ASN A 337 9.12 14.03 11.55
C ASN A 337 9.71 15.45 11.27
N ASN A 338 10.22 15.74 10.06
CA ASN A 338 10.87 17.01 9.65
C ASN A 338 11.73 17.69 10.72
N MET A 339 12.39 16.86 11.53
CA MET A 339 13.14 17.28 12.70
C MET A 339 14.45 17.94 12.28
N LEU A 340 14.60 19.22 12.64
CA LEU A 340 15.89 19.91 12.64
C LEU A 340 16.54 19.66 14.01
N THR A 341 17.35 18.61 14.15
CA THR A 341 18.16 18.46 15.38
C THR A 341 19.47 19.19 15.20
N GLU A 342 19.70 20.25 15.99
CA GLU A 342 21.02 20.86 16.12
C GLU A 342 21.91 19.96 16.99
N LYS A 343 23.03 19.47 16.44
CA LYS A 343 24.12 18.91 17.24
C LYS A 343 25.43 19.52 16.76
N LYS A 344 26.06 20.35 17.60
CA LYS A 344 27.36 21.00 17.33
C LYS A 344 27.37 21.91 16.08
N GLY A 345 26.35 22.77 15.91
CA GLY A 345 26.33 23.78 14.84
C GLY A 345 26.10 23.22 13.42
N LYS A 346 25.57 22.00 13.30
CA LYS A 346 25.05 21.45 12.04
C LYS A 346 23.63 20.91 12.28
N TYR A 347 22.68 21.35 11.47
CA TYR A 347 21.32 20.82 11.42
C TYR A 347 21.37 19.43 10.75
N VAL A 348 20.93 18.40 11.46
CA VAL A 348 20.76 17.06 10.87
C VAL A 348 19.26 16.78 10.80
N VAL A 349 18.77 16.63 9.58
CA VAL A 349 17.48 15.98 9.30
C VAL A 349 17.61 14.55 9.81
N SER A 350 17.07 14.31 10.99
CA SER A 350 16.89 12.97 11.54
C SER A 350 15.53 12.50 11.05
N GLY A 351 15.42 12.26 9.74
CA GLY A 351 14.23 11.66 9.16
C GLY A 351 13.82 10.44 9.97
N ASP A 352 12.54 10.37 10.28
CA ASP A 352 11.84 9.12 10.59
C ASP A 352 11.98 8.61 12.04
N GLN A 353 12.40 9.44 13.00
CA GLN A 353 12.39 9.09 14.43
C GLN A 353 11.14 9.62 15.15
N TYR A 354 10.24 8.73 15.57
CA TYR A 354 9.17 9.04 16.51
C TYR A 354 9.67 8.83 17.95
N MET A 355 9.81 9.92 18.72
CA MET A 355 10.28 9.88 20.13
C MET A 355 9.09 9.77 21.11
N GLU A 356 9.29 9.13 22.27
CA GLU A 356 8.29 8.84 23.34
C GLU A 356 7.45 10.04 23.82
N SER A 357 6.52 9.88 24.77
CA SER A 357 5.69 10.95 25.36
C SER A 357 6.04 11.32 26.82
N SER A 358 7.04 10.68 27.44
CA SER A 358 7.32 10.77 28.88
C SER A 358 8.27 11.89 29.32
N SER A 359 8.88 12.65 28.41
CA SER A 359 9.74 13.81 28.71
C SER A 359 9.06 15.16 28.36
N LYS A 360 9.13 16.17 29.23
CA LYS A 360 8.38 17.44 29.09
C LYS A 360 8.87 18.39 27.95
N SER A 361 9.52 17.89 26.91
CA SER A 361 10.21 18.72 25.91
C SER A 361 10.14 18.13 24.50
N TYR A 362 8.95 17.70 24.07
CA TYR A 362 8.78 17.23 22.69
C TYR A 362 8.56 18.39 21.71
N PRO A 363 9.32 18.43 20.61
CA PRO A 363 8.97 19.27 19.48
C PRO A 363 7.73 18.69 18.78
N TYR A 364 6.78 19.56 18.42
CA TYR A 364 5.66 19.20 17.56
C TYR A 364 6.17 18.87 16.15
N TYR A 365 5.59 17.84 15.52
CA TYR A 365 5.88 17.45 14.15
C TYR A 365 4.94 18.18 13.18
N PHE A 366 5.46 18.60 12.03
CA PHE A 366 4.68 19.28 10.98
C PHE A 366 4.97 18.64 9.63
N VAL A 367 3.92 18.40 8.85
CA VAL A 367 3.98 17.89 7.49
C VAL A 367 3.05 18.76 6.66
N ASP A 368 3.62 19.68 5.89
CA ASP A 368 2.83 20.59 5.05
C ASP A 368 2.69 20.00 3.65
N TYR A 369 1.46 19.88 3.18
CA TYR A 369 1.16 19.32 1.86
C TYR A 369 1.27 20.42 0.80
N GLU A 370 2.44 21.06 0.75
CA GLU A 370 2.70 22.21 -0.12
C GLU A 370 2.66 21.88 -1.61
N GLU A 371 2.84 20.62 -1.99
CA GLU A 371 2.64 20.14 -3.35
C GLU A 371 1.17 20.19 -3.80
N GLY A 372 0.22 20.31 -2.85
CA GLY A 372 -1.21 20.37 -3.15
C GLY A 372 -1.68 19.15 -3.95
N ILE A 373 -2.31 19.38 -5.10
CA ILE A 373 -2.80 18.32 -5.98
C ILE A 373 -1.70 17.60 -6.78
N TYR A 374 -0.46 18.09 -6.73
CA TYR A 374 0.68 17.59 -7.51
C TYR A 374 1.38 16.43 -6.79
N VAL A 375 0.63 15.33 -6.62
CA VAL A 375 1.11 14.07 -6.04
C VAL A 375 1.31 13.03 -7.16
N GLY A 376 2.43 12.31 -7.14
CA GLY A 376 2.71 11.24 -8.10
C GLY A 376 2.69 11.73 -9.56
N TYR A 377 2.06 10.96 -10.45
CA TYR A 377 1.95 11.29 -11.88
C TYR A 377 1.30 12.65 -12.13
N ARG A 378 0.45 13.15 -11.21
CA ARG A 378 -0.12 14.50 -11.32
C ARG A 378 0.96 15.56 -11.30
N TYR A 379 2.05 15.38 -10.57
CA TYR A 379 3.21 16.27 -10.64
C TYR A 379 4.01 16.04 -11.93
N TYR A 380 4.45 14.80 -12.17
CA TYR A 380 5.39 14.51 -13.25
C TYR A 380 4.81 14.75 -14.64
N GLU A 381 3.57 14.33 -14.91
CA GLU A 381 2.92 14.62 -16.21
C GLU A 381 2.66 16.12 -16.40
N THR A 382 2.30 16.82 -15.31
CA THR A 382 2.04 18.26 -15.39
C THR A 382 3.30 19.04 -15.67
N ARG A 383 4.36 18.78 -14.91
CA ARG A 383 5.64 19.45 -15.12
C ARG A 383 6.27 19.05 -16.44
N GLY A 384 6.20 17.77 -16.82
CA GLY A 384 6.64 17.32 -18.15
C GLY A 384 5.96 18.07 -19.28
N ALA A 385 4.64 18.26 -19.21
CA ALA A 385 3.91 19.04 -20.21
C ALA A 385 4.26 20.54 -20.24
N VAL A 386 4.58 21.13 -19.08
CA VAL A 386 5.02 22.54 -18.97
C VAL A 386 6.43 22.74 -19.53
N GLU A 387 7.36 21.81 -19.24
CA GLU A 387 8.76 21.87 -19.67
C GLU A 387 8.92 21.48 -21.15
N GLY A 388 8.06 20.59 -21.66
CA GLY A 388 8.03 20.11 -23.03
C GLY A 388 9.05 19.00 -23.37
N ASP A 389 8.94 18.47 -24.59
CA ASP A 389 9.72 17.31 -25.07
C ASP A 389 11.11 17.68 -25.66
N GLY A 390 11.67 18.81 -25.25
CA GLY A 390 12.93 19.33 -25.79
C GLY A 390 14.15 18.78 -25.05
N ALA A 391 15.22 18.45 -25.79
CA ALA A 391 16.46 17.99 -25.18
C ALA A 391 17.03 19.02 -24.20
N ILE A 392 17.40 18.56 -23.01
CA ILE A 392 18.00 19.39 -21.95
C ILE A 392 19.42 18.93 -21.66
N THR A 393 20.31 19.88 -21.36
CA THR A 393 21.72 19.62 -21.04
C THR A 393 22.11 20.30 -19.74
N GLY A 394 22.97 19.66 -18.96
CA GLY A 394 23.40 20.17 -17.65
C GLY A 394 22.42 19.88 -16.51
N TYR A 395 21.35 19.12 -16.78
CA TYR A 395 20.40 18.71 -15.75
C TYR A 395 20.97 17.53 -14.97
N ALA A 396 21.40 17.80 -13.74
CA ALA A 396 21.97 16.80 -12.84
C ALA A 396 20.86 15.96 -12.17
N VAL A 397 21.04 14.64 -12.19
CA VAL A 397 20.18 13.67 -11.51
C VAL A 397 21.07 12.89 -10.54
N LYS A 398 20.65 12.71 -9.29
CA LYS A 398 21.43 11.95 -8.30
C LYS A 398 21.64 10.51 -8.80
N GLY A 399 22.80 9.94 -8.48
CA GLY A 399 23.10 8.54 -8.82
C GLY A 399 23.54 8.30 -10.26
N THR A 400 23.55 9.32 -11.13
CA THR A 400 23.99 9.19 -12.54
C THR A 400 25.07 10.17 -12.96
N THR A 401 25.86 9.75 -13.95
CA THR A 401 26.82 10.59 -14.69
C THR A 401 26.21 11.22 -15.94
N THR A 402 24.99 10.85 -16.31
CA THR A 402 24.25 11.39 -17.45
C THR A 402 23.76 12.81 -17.15
N THR A 403 24.02 13.73 -18.08
CA THR A 403 23.65 15.15 -17.95
C THR A 403 22.92 15.71 -19.18
N ALA A 404 22.74 14.89 -20.22
CA ALA A 404 21.99 15.22 -21.41
C ALA A 404 20.81 14.26 -21.54
N TRP A 405 19.60 14.82 -21.64
CA TRP A 405 18.34 14.09 -21.64
C TRP A 405 17.47 14.55 -22.80
N ASN A 406 16.56 13.68 -23.27
CA ASN A 406 15.65 14.03 -24.37
C ASN A 406 14.58 15.04 -23.95
N SER A 407 14.23 15.06 -22.67
CA SER A 407 13.29 16.00 -22.05
C SER A 407 13.47 16.02 -20.54
N TRP A 408 12.88 17.02 -19.87
CA TRP A 408 12.77 17.02 -18.41
C TRP A 408 12.10 15.75 -17.88
N TYR A 409 11.05 15.28 -18.57
CA TYR A 409 10.31 14.10 -18.18
C TYR A 409 11.20 12.84 -18.21
N SER A 410 11.94 12.62 -19.30
CA SER A 410 12.87 11.47 -19.41
C SER A 410 14.00 11.51 -18.37
N ALA A 411 14.39 12.70 -17.91
CA ALA A 411 15.36 12.88 -16.84
C ALA A 411 14.78 12.56 -15.45
N SER A 412 13.46 12.61 -15.30
CA SER A 412 12.78 12.57 -14.00
C SER A 412 12.01 11.27 -13.76
N VAL A 413 11.44 10.66 -14.81
CA VAL A 413 10.63 9.44 -14.73
C VAL A 413 11.32 8.29 -15.47
N VAL A 414 11.35 7.12 -14.82
CA VAL A 414 11.82 5.85 -15.41
C VAL A 414 10.63 5.08 -15.96
N PHE A 415 9.63 4.83 -15.12
CA PHE A 415 8.38 4.20 -15.52
C PHE A 415 7.18 5.04 -15.07
N PRO A 416 6.31 5.49 -15.99
CA PRO A 416 5.11 6.23 -15.66
C PRO A 416 4.10 5.40 -14.86
N PHE A 417 3.20 6.07 -14.15
CA PHE A 417 1.96 5.46 -13.64
C PHE A 417 1.19 4.74 -14.76
N GLY A 418 0.66 3.55 -14.49
CA GLY A 418 0.00 2.69 -15.48
C GLY A 418 0.97 1.92 -16.40
N TYR A 419 2.29 2.02 -16.22
CA TYR A 419 3.24 1.31 -17.07
C TYR A 419 3.31 -0.20 -16.77
N GLY A 420 3.44 -1.01 -17.82
CA GLY A 420 3.68 -2.45 -17.74
C GLY A 420 3.82 -3.07 -19.13
N LEU A 421 4.64 -4.09 -19.26
CA LEU A 421 4.84 -4.83 -20.50
C LEU A 421 4.09 -6.17 -20.47
N SER A 422 3.96 -6.76 -21.66
CA SER A 422 3.39 -8.09 -21.89
C SER A 422 4.31 -8.88 -22.83
N TYR A 423 4.19 -10.21 -22.84
CA TYR A 423 4.81 -11.06 -23.86
C TYR A 423 4.08 -11.01 -25.21
N THR A 424 2.96 -10.31 -25.29
CA THR A 424 2.25 -10.04 -26.55
C THR A 424 2.08 -8.53 -26.74
N SER A 425 1.44 -8.13 -27.84
CA SER A 425 1.18 -6.73 -28.17
C SER A 425 -0.28 -6.52 -28.52
N PHE A 426 -0.79 -5.33 -28.20
CA PHE A 426 -2.17 -4.98 -28.39
C PHE A 426 -2.31 -3.68 -29.20
N GLU A 427 -3.34 -3.62 -30.03
CA GLU A 427 -3.84 -2.39 -30.63
C GLU A 427 -5.10 -1.96 -29.89
N GLN A 428 -5.22 -0.65 -29.63
CA GLN A 428 -6.40 -0.06 -29.00
C GLN A 428 -6.89 1.14 -29.81
N LYS A 429 -8.21 1.35 -29.91
CA LYS A 429 -8.79 2.53 -30.56
C LYS A 429 -10.15 2.92 -29.99
N ILE A 430 -10.48 4.20 -30.02
CA ILE A 430 -11.80 4.71 -29.63
C ILE A 430 -12.78 4.52 -30.80
N LEU A 431 -13.86 3.76 -30.59
CA LEU A 431 -14.85 3.46 -31.63
C LEU A 431 -15.85 4.58 -31.87
N ASN A 432 -16.23 5.30 -30.81
CA ASN A 432 -17.30 6.30 -30.84
C ASN A 432 -16.80 7.75 -30.80
N LYS A 433 -15.55 7.99 -31.21
CA LYS A 433 -14.92 9.32 -31.22
C LYS A 433 -15.78 10.38 -31.94
N SER A 434 -16.19 10.10 -33.18
CA SER A 434 -17.00 11.04 -33.97
C SER A 434 -18.44 11.27 -33.46
N GLU A 435 -18.94 10.41 -32.56
CA GLU A 435 -20.21 10.62 -31.88
C GLU A 435 -20.00 11.54 -30.67
N LEU A 436 -18.96 11.27 -29.89
CA LEU A 436 -18.60 12.04 -28.69
C LEU A 436 -18.21 13.49 -29.03
N GLU A 437 -17.46 13.73 -30.10
CA GLU A 437 -17.05 15.09 -30.54
C GLU A 437 -18.23 15.99 -30.97
N LYS A 438 -19.44 15.44 -31.11
CA LYS A 438 -20.66 16.19 -31.43
C LYS A 438 -21.48 16.57 -30.19
N VAL A 439 -21.07 16.10 -29.01
CA VAL A 439 -21.77 16.32 -27.76
C VAL A 439 -20.94 17.28 -26.90
N SER A 440 -21.61 18.28 -26.33
CA SER A 440 -20.97 19.15 -25.33
C SER A 440 -20.88 18.42 -23.99
N LEU A 441 -19.77 18.61 -23.28
CA LEU A 441 -19.63 18.11 -21.92
C LEU A 441 -20.73 18.73 -21.03
N SER A 442 -21.31 17.93 -20.14
CA SER A 442 -22.38 18.35 -19.23
C SER A 442 -22.18 17.67 -17.87
N LYS A 443 -23.19 17.69 -17.00
CA LYS A 443 -23.19 16.89 -15.76
C LYS A 443 -23.58 15.43 -16.00
N ASP A 444 -24.10 15.10 -17.18
CA ASP A 444 -24.48 13.74 -17.52
C ASP A 444 -23.24 12.91 -17.84
N SER A 445 -23.22 11.67 -17.36
CA SER A 445 -22.18 10.71 -17.69
C SER A 445 -22.21 10.32 -19.17
N PHE A 446 -21.04 9.98 -19.70
CA PHE A 446 -20.89 9.52 -21.08
C PHE A 446 -19.96 8.31 -21.15
N THR A 447 -20.10 7.50 -22.20
CA THR A 447 -19.37 6.25 -22.35
C THR A 447 -18.39 6.31 -23.51
N VAL A 448 -17.13 5.95 -23.24
CA VAL A 448 -16.09 5.74 -24.25
C VAL A 448 -16.03 4.24 -24.57
N ARG A 449 -16.14 3.90 -25.85
CA ARG A 449 -16.09 2.51 -26.34
C ARG A 449 -14.73 2.25 -26.98
N VAL A 450 -13.95 1.36 -26.40
CA VAL A 450 -12.57 1.04 -26.84
C VAL A 450 -12.52 -0.37 -27.39
N GLU A 451 -12.10 -0.53 -28.65
CA GLU A 451 -11.73 -1.85 -29.17
C GLU A 451 -10.29 -2.16 -28.77
N VAL A 452 -10.07 -3.36 -28.24
CA VAL A 452 -8.74 -3.90 -27.97
C VAL A 452 -8.55 -5.18 -28.77
N LYS A 453 -7.43 -5.27 -29.49
CA LYS A 453 -7.08 -6.46 -30.29
C LYS A 453 -5.69 -6.96 -29.92
N ASN A 454 -5.57 -8.26 -29.67
CA ASN A 454 -4.27 -8.91 -29.56
C ASN A 454 -3.68 -9.12 -30.97
N VAL A 455 -2.57 -8.44 -31.24
CA VAL A 455 -1.86 -8.49 -32.54
C VAL A 455 -0.51 -9.19 -32.46
N GLY A 456 -0.12 -9.65 -31.26
CA GLY A 456 1.11 -10.40 -31.07
C GLY A 456 0.92 -11.91 -31.24
N SER A 457 1.88 -12.67 -30.70
CA SER A 457 2.01 -14.11 -30.94
C SER A 457 1.57 -15.00 -29.78
N SER A 458 1.17 -14.42 -28.65
CA SER A 458 0.80 -15.17 -27.45
C SER A 458 -0.50 -14.63 -26.85
N ALA A 459 -1.25 -15.46 -26.12
CA ALA A 459 -2.43 -15.00 -25.40
C ALA A 459 -2.03 -14.03 -24.27
N GLY A 460 -2.87 -13.06 -23.96
CA GLY A 460 -2.62 -12.11 -22.88
C GLY A 460 -3.83 -11.25 -22.54
N LYS A 461 -3.71 -10.47 -21.47
CA LYS A 461 -4.68 -9.45 -21.07
C LYS A 461 -4.06 -8.06 -21.21
N GLU A 462 -4.89 -7.08 -21.49
CA GLU A 462 -4.51 -5.68 -21.62
C GLU A 462 -5.37 -4.80 -20.71
N VAL A 463 -4.82 -3.67 -20.28
CA VAL A 463 -5.53 -2.64 -19.52
C VAL A 463 -5.84 -1.48 -20.47
N VAL A 464 -7.09 -1.03 -20.43
CA VAL A 464 -7.56 0.19 -21.07
C VAL A 464 -7.55 1.29 -20.01
N GLU A 465 -6.82 2.38 -20.26
CA GLU A 465 -6.70 3.51 -19.35
C GLU A 465 -7.17 4.80 -20.05
N LEU A 466 -8.08 5.54 -19.40
CA LEU A 466 -8.58 6.83 -19.88
C LEU A 466 -8.17 7.94 -18.93
N TYR A 467 -7.54 8.97 -19.47
CA TYR A 467 -7.09 10.14 -18.73
C TYR A 467 -7.76 11.41 -19.26
N ALA A 468 -8.26 12.25 -18.35
CA ALA A 468 -8.76 13.57 -18.68
C ALA A 468 -7.65 14.63 -18.54
N THR A 469 -7.65 15.58 -19.46
CA THR A 469 -6.90 16.84 -19.41
C THR A 469 -7.90 17.98 -19.44
N ALA A 470 -8.02 18.70 -18.33
CA ALA A 470 -8.88 19.87 -18.21
C ALA A 470 -8.23 21.12 -18.84
N PRO A 471 -9.02 22.11 -19.28
CA PRO A 471 -8.49 23.41 -19.66
C PRO A 471 -7.84 24.08 -18.44
N TYR A 472 -6.74 24.79 -18.66
CA TYR A 472 -5.98 25.45 -17.60
C TYR A 472 -5.72 26.91 -17.94
N THR A 473 -5.95 27.79 -16.96
CA THR A 473 -5.64 29.22 -17.02
C THR A 473 -4.53 29.53 -16.03
N ASP A 474 -3.45 30.16 -16.49
CA ASP A 474 -2.34 30.58 -15.62
C ASP A 474 -2.83 31.43 -14.44
N GLY A 475 -2.52 30.99 -13.22
CA GLY A 475 -2.95 31.65 -11.98
C GLY A 475 -4.47 31.60 -11.73
N GLY A 476 -5.19 30.68 -12.37
CA GLY A 476 -6.53 30.24 -11.99
C GLY A 476 -6.49 29.03 -11.04
N ILE A 477 -7.55 28.23 -11.06
CA ILE A 477 -7.63 26.99 -10.27
C ILE A 477 -6.56 26.01 -10.75
N GLU A 478 -5.74 25.50 -9.84
CA GLU A 478 -4.73 24.50 -10.16
C GLU A 478 -5.37 23.20 -10.66
N LYS A 479 -4.80 22.65 -11.72
CA LYS A 479 -5.25 21.38 -12.31
C LYS A 479 -4.06 20.59 -12.76
N SER A 480 -4.11 19.28 -12.58
CA SER A 480 -3.14 18.36 -13.16
C SER A 480 -3.33 18.26 -14.67
N HIS A 481 -2.26 18.05 -15.42
CA HIS A 481 -2.34 17.83 -16.87
C HIS A 481 -3.02 16.50 -17.23
N LYS A 482 -2.88 15.49 -16.38
CA LYS A 482 -3.51 14.17 -16.51
C LYS A 482 -4.23 13.80 -15.22
N VAL A 483 -5.44 13.28 -15.34
CA VAL A 483 -6.20 12.65 -14.24
C VAL A 483 -6.82 11.37 -14.77
N LEU A 484 -6.53 10.22 -14.16
CA LEU A 484 -7.18 8.95 -14.49
C LEU A 484 -8.69 9.09 -14.23
N CYS A 485 -9.51 8.91 -15.27
CA CYS A 485 -10.96 9.06 -15.21
C CYS A 485 -11.72 7.75 -15.47
N GLY A 486 -11.01 6.68 -15.83
CA GLY A 486 -11.60 5.36 -15.93
C GLY A 486 -10.61 4.32 -16.46
N PHE A 487 -10.83 3.07 -16.10
CA PHE A 487 -10.04 1.96 -16.59
C PHE A 487 -10.84 0.65 -16.57
N ALA A 488 -10.38 -0.32 -17.35
CA ALA A 488 -10.86 -1.69 -17.30
C ALA A 488 -9.80 -2.64 -17.89
N LYS A 489 -9.85 -3.90 -17.49
CA LYS A 489 -8.97 -4.95 -18.01
C LYS A 489 -9.73 -5.87 -18.96
N THR A 490 -9.10 -6.27 -20.05
CA THR A 490 -9.70 -7.20 -21.01
C THR A 490 -9.85 -8.59 -20.39
N PRO A 491 -10.77 -9.43 -20.93
CA PRO A 491 -10.64 -10.88 -20.80
C PRO A 491 -9.31 -11.35 -21.44
N MET A 492 -9.02 -12.65 -21.33
CA MET A 492 -7.91 -13.24 -22.07
C MET A 492 -8.17 -13.11 -23.58
N LEU A 493 -7.27 -12.44 -24.30
CA LEU A 493 -7.31 -12.30 -25.75
C LEU A 493 -6.24 -13.18 -26.39
N TYR A 494 -6.61 -13.94 -27.42
CA TYR A 494 -5.74 -14.87 -28.11
C TYR A 494 -5.19 -14.26 -29.41
N PRO A 495 -4.02 -14.69 -29.89
CA PRO A 495 -3.54 -14.33 -31.22
C PRO A 495 -4.55 -14.76 -32.28
N GLU A 496 -4.60 -14.03 -33.40
CA GLU A 496 -5.51 -14.34 -34.51
C GLU A 496 -5.37 -15.79 -35.01
N SER A 497 -4.16 -16.35 -34.95
CA SER A 497 -3.88 -17.75 -35.32
C SER A 497 -4.53 -18.80 -34.42
N GLU A 498 -4.92 -18.43 -33.20
CA GLU A 498 -5.60 -19.30 -32.22
C GLU A 498 -7.05 -18.90 -31.97
N ALA A 499 -7.54 -17.87 -32.66
CA ALA A 499 -8.84 -17.28 -32.40
C ALA A 499 -9.98 -18.24 -32.76
N GLY A 500 -11.05 -18.19 -31.96
CA GLY A 500 -12.25 -19.00 -32.15
C GLY A 500 -13.36 -18.59 -31.19
N GLU A 501 -14.48 -19.33 -31.22
CA GLU A 501 -15.70 -18.98 -30.47
C GLU A 501 -15.45 -18.74 -28.95
N ASN A 502 -14.55 -19.51 -28.34
CA ASN A 502 -14.19 -19.39 -26.91
C ASN A 502 -12.78 -18.80 -26.68
N LYS A 503 -12.16 -18.27 -27.73
CA LYS A 503 -10.81 -17.69 -27.74
C LYS A 503 -10.84 -16.39 -28.54
N PRO A 504 -11.47 -15.31 -28.02
CA PRO A 504 -11.57 -14.07 -28.77
C PRO A 504 -10.19 -13.45 -29.00
N SER A 505 -9.93 -12.92 -30.20
CA SER A 505 -8.71 -12.12 -30.48
C SER A 505 -8.88 -10.63 -30.23
N SER A 506 -10.12 -10.19 -30.01
CA SER A 506 -10.46 -8.81 -29.69
C SER A 506 -11.69 -8.73 -28.79
N CYS A 507 -11.85 -7.59 -28.13
CA CYS A 507 -13.06 -7.25 -27.38
C CYS A 507 -13.33 -5.74 -27.47
N VAL A 508 -14.56 -5.35 -27.13
CA VAL A 508 -14.92 -3.94 -26.90
C VAL A 508 -15.12 -3.74 -25.40
N ILE A 509 -14.45 -2.73 -24.86
CA ILE A 509 -14.54 -2.31 -23.48
C ILE A 509 -15.31 -0.99 -23.45
N GLU A 510 -16.26 -0.88 -22.54
CA GLU A 510 -17.06 0.33 -22.32
C GLU A 510 -16.68 0.93 -20.98
N ILE A 511 -16.25 2.19 -20.98
CA ILE A 511 -15.91 2.93 -19.76
C ILE A 511 -16.83 4.15 -19.69
N THR A 512 -17.66 4.18 -18.66
CA THR A 512 -18.50 5.33 -18.35
C THR A 512 -17.73 6.31 -17.47
N ILE A 513 -17.70 7.56 -17.88
CA ILE A 513 -17.03 8.66 -17.18
C ILE A 513 -18.12 9.55 -16.57
N ASP A 514 -18.01 9.80 -15.27
CA ASP A 514 -18.78 10.83 -14.57
C ASP A 514 -17.98 12.15 -14.61
N PRO A 515 -18.52 13.23 -15.20
CA PRO A 515 -17.87 14.54 -15.20
C PRO A 515 -17.53 15.07 -13.80
N TYR A 516 -18.22 14.62 -12.75
CA TYR A 516 -17.88 14.97 -11.36
C TYR A 516 -16.48 14.48 -10.95
N ASP A 517 -16.05 13.30 -11.42
CA ASP A 517 -14.75 12.68 -11.06
C ASP A 517 -13.53 13.47 -11.58
N ILE A 518 -13.75 14.39 -12.52
CA ILE A 518 -12.71 15.25 -13.10
C ILE A 518 -12.89 16.73 -12.74
N ALA A 519 -13.83 17.06 -11.85
CA ALA A 519 -14.04 18.41 -11.34
C ALA A 519 -12.85 18.87 -10.49
N SER A 520 -12.59 20.17 -10.47
CA SER A 520 -11.58 20.78 -9.62
C SER A 520 -12.26 21.50 -8.46
N TYR A 521 -11.69 21.42 -7.25
CA TYR A 521 -12.22 22.15 -6.10
C TYR A 521 -11.60 23.56 -6.04
N ASP A 522 -12.39 24.60 -6.34
CA ASP A 522 -11.98 25.99 -6.17
C ASP A 522 -12.28 26.46 -4.75
N TYR A 523 -11.28 26.41 -3.87
CA TYR A 523 -11.45 26.87 -2.49
C TYR A 523 -11.44 28.40 -2.35
N SER A 524 -10.94 29.13 -3.35
CA SER A 524 -10.57 30.56 -3.22
C SER A 524 -11.23 31.47 -4.24
N ASP A 525 -12.14 30.96 -5.07
CA ASP A 525 -12.69 31.64 -6.24
C ASP A 525 -11.54 32.14 -7.15
N ALA A 526 -10.57 31.27 -7.41
CA ALA A 526 -9.35 31.58 -8.16
C ALA A 526 -9.64 32.03 -9.60
N ASN A 527 -10.78 31.60 -10.17
CA ASN A 527 -11.27 32.04 -11.47
C ASN A 527 -12.17 33.28 -11.42
N GLY A 528 -12.57 33.74 -10.23
CA GLY A 528 -13.35 34.97 -10.02
C GLY A 528 -14.79 34.88 -10.52
N ASN A 529 -15.39 33.69 -10.52
CA ASN A 529 -16.76 33.45 -10.98
C ASN A 529 -17.80 33.52 -9.85
N GLY A 530 -17.37 33.84 -8.62
CA GLY A 530 -18.20 34.01 -7.44
C GLY A 530 -18.66 32.69 -6.80
N PHE A 531 -18.00 31.57 -7.09
CA PHE A 531 -18.31 30.26 -6.53
C PHE A 531 -17.05 29.59 -5.98
N CYS A 532 -17.15 29.08 -4.74
CA CYS A 532 -16.14 28.21 -4.16
C CYS A 532 -16.75 26.80 -4.01
N GLY A 533 -16.14 25.81 -4.63
CA GLY A 533 -16.64 24.43 -4.61
C GLY A 533 -16.09 23.59 -5.75
N TYR A 534 -16.62 22.38 -5.94
CA TYR A 534 -16.29 21.57 -7.11
C TYR A 534 -16.88 22.18 -8.37
N GLU A 535 -16.05 22.39 -9.39
CA GLU A 535 -16.49 22.88 -10.69
C GLU A 535 -15.64 22.41 -11.88
N LEU A 536 -16.24 22.48 -13.07
CA LEU A 536 -15.56 22.37 -14.35
C LEU A 536 -15.57 23.75 -15.02
N GLU A 537 -14.41 24.24 -15.42
CA GLU A 537 -14.30 25.51 -16.15
C GLU A 537 -14.61 25.29 -17.63
N LYS A 538 -15.28 26.27 -18.27
CA LYS A 538 -15.50 26.27 -19.71
C LYS A 538 -14.20 26.03 -20.49
N GLY A 539 -14.31 25.33 -21.60
CA GLY A 539 -13.18 25.04 -22.49
C GLY A 539 -13.14 23.59 -22.93
N ASP A 540 -12.05 23.24 -23.59
CA ASP A 540 -11.86 21.93 -24.18
C ASP A 540 -11.30 20.94 -23.17
N TYR A 541 -12.02 19.85 -22.93
CA TYR A 541 -11.56 18.70 -22.16
C TYR A 541 -11.09 17.61 -23.11
N VAL A 542 -9.85 17.17 -22.95
CA VAL A 542 -9.27 16.09 -23.76
C VAL A 542 -9.26 14.79 -22.96
N PHE A 543 -9.97 13.78 -23.47
CA PHE A 543 -9.98 12.42 -22.91
C PHE A 543 -9.05 11.55 -23.75
N SER A 544 -7.93 11.14 -23.18
CA SER A 544 -6.90 10.34 -23.85
C SER A 544 -7.03 8.87 -23.48
N LEU A 545 -7.14 8.01 -24.49
CA LEU A 545 -6.84 6.60 -24.37
C LEU A 545 -5.31 6.43 -24.36
N SER A 546 -4.75 5.85 -23.31
CA SER A 546 -3.31 5.80 -23.12
C SER A 546 -2.80 4.39 -22.75
N LYS A 547 -1.51 4.14 -23.00
CA LYS A 547 -0.79 2.92 -22.54
C LYS A 547 -0.32 2.99 -21.09
N ASN A 548 -0.28 4.20 -20.56
CA ASN A 548 0.16 4.65 -19.24
C ASN A 548 -0.10 6.17 -19.17
N ALA A 549 0.13 6.82 -18.03
CA ALA A 549 -0.14 8.25 -17.86
C ALA A 549 0.52 9.17 -18.90
N HIS A 550 1.69 8.78 -19.43
CA HIS A 550 2.49 9.59 -20.35
C HIS A 550 2.19 9.33 -21.83
N THR A 551 2.00 8.06 -22.22
CA THR A 551 1.95 7.65 -23.63
C THR A 551 0.52 7.50 -24.15
N ALA A 552 0.01 8.55 -24.79
CA ALA A 552 -1.30 8.54 -25.44
C ALA A 552 -1.33 7.65 -26.71
N ILE A 553 -2.47 7.00 -26.97
CA ILE A 553 -2.76 6.16 -28.14
C ILE A 553 -3.73 6.90 -29.08
N ASP A 554 -4.84 7.35 -28.52
CA ASP A 554 -5.91 8.08 -29.20
C ASP A 554 -6.54 9.05 -28.19
N SER A 555 -7.35 9.98 -28.66
CA SER A 555 -8.02 10.93 -27.77
C SER A 555 -9.33 11.42 -28.37
N VAL A 556 -10.19 11.97 -27.53
CA VAL A 556 -11.41 12.65 -27.94
C VAL A 556 -11.54 13.95 -27.15
N THR A 557 -11.96 15.02 -27.82
CA THR A 557 -12.13 16.34 -27.19
C THR A 557 -13.62 16.65 -27.08
N LEU A 558 -14.06 17.01 -25.88
CA LEU A 558 -15.42 17.51 -25.63
C LEU A 558 -15.30 18.96 -25.16
N ALA A 559 -16.02 19.86 -25.82
CA ALA A 559 -16.12 21.25 -25.41
C ALA A 559 -17.14 21.40 -24.27
N LEU A 560 -16.77 22.16 -23.25
CA LEU A 560 -17.69 22.65 -22.23
C LEU A 560 -18.01 24.12 -22.50
N GLU A 561 -19.27 24.42 -22.79
CA GLU A 561 -19.72 25.76 -23.21
C GLU A 561 -19.74 26.78 -22.06
N ASN A 562 -20.11 26.34 -20.86
CA ASN A 562 -20.21 27.18 -19.65
C ASN A 562 -19.73 26.40 -18.44
N ASP A 563 -19.21 27.10 -17.43
CA ASP A 563 -18.77 26.49 -16.18
C ASP A 563 -19.90 25.65 -15.55
N LEU A 564 -19.55 24.48 -15.03
CA LEU A 564 -20.47 23.61 -14.28
C LEU A 564 -20.10 23.64 -12.82
N LYS A 565 -21.06 24.03 -11.97
CA LYS A 565 -20.89 24.15 -10.52
C LYS A 565 -21.61 23.04 -9.79
N TYR A 566 -20.96 22.41 -8.81
CA TYR A 566 -21.56 21.39 -7.93
C TYR A 566 -21.79 21.97 -6.53
N GLU A 567 -22.93 22.62 -6.34
CA GLU A 567 -23.38 23.12 -5.02
C GLU A 567 -23.69 21.97 -4.04
N LYS A 568 -23.96 20.79 -4.57
CA LYS A 568 -24.27 19.59 -3.82
C LYS A 568 -23.51 18.40 -4.35
N ASP A 569 -23.16 17.51 -3.45
CA ASP A 569 -22.59 16.21 -3.78
C ASP A 569 -23.66 15.38 -4.52
N PRO A 570 -23.36 14.84 -5.73
CA PRO A 570 -24.35 14.17 -6.57
C PRO A 570 -24.83 12.82 -6.00
N VAL A 571 -24.13 12.26 -5.03
CA VAL A 571 -24.46 10.97 -4.41
C VAL A 571 -25.30 11.15 -3.14
N THR A 572 -24.90 12.08 -2.28
CA THR A 572 -25.49 12.28 -0.95
C THR A 572 -26.49 13.43 -0.88
N ASP A 573 -26.54 14.31 -1.89
CA ASP A 573 -27.34 15.54 -1.94
C ASP A 573 -27.01 16.57 -0.82
N TYR A 574 -25.90 16.37 -0.11
CA TYR A 574 -25.40 17.32 0.87
C TYR A 574 -24.75 18.53 0.20
N SER A 575 -24.89 19.70 0.83
CA SER A 575 -24.21 20.94 0.44
C SER A 575 -22.69 20.74 0.44
N VAL A 576 -22.03 21.16 -0.64
CA VAL A 576 -20.56 21.17 -0.74
C VAL A 576 -20.05 22.45 -0.12
N GLU A 577 -19.36 22.33 1.01
CA GLU A 577 -18.84 23.46 1.78
C GLU A 577 -17.42 23.17 2.26
N ASN A 578 -16.54 24.18 2.22
CA ASN A 578 -15.23 24.05 2.85
C ASN A 578 -15.40 24.12 4.38
N ARG A 579 -15.08 23.02 5.08
CA ARG A 579 -15.11 22.98 6.55
C ARG A 579 -13.73 23.13 7.19
N PHE A 580 -12.68 23.32 6.38
CA PHE A 580 -11.28 23.26 6.80
C PHE A 580 -10.42 24.40 6.21
N ASP A 581 -11.00 25.45 5.63
CA ASP A 581 -10.29 26.58 5.02
C ASP A 581 -9.29 27.28 5.97
N GLY A 582 -9.56 27.27 7.28
CA GLY A 582 -8.69 27.86 8.29
C GLY A 582 -7.33 27.16 8.50
N VAL A 583 -7.04 26.04 7.80
CA VAL A 583 -5.73 25.36 7.92
C VAL A 583 -4.74 25.75 6.81
N ASP A 584 -5.23 26.28 5.69
CA ASP A 584 -4.38 26.62 4.53
C ASP A 584 -3.55 27.90 4.76
N GLU A 585 -3.93 28.71 5.75
CA GLU A 585 -3.16 29.90 6.16
C GLU A 585 -1.71 29.56 6.53
N GLU A 586 -1.50 28.35 7.05
CA GLU A 586 -0.21 27.82 7.50
C GLU A 586 0.71 27.37 6.36
N LEU A 587 0.17 27.18 5.14
CA LEU A 587 0.99 26.84 3.96
C LEU A 587 1.77 28.07 3.47
N SER A 588 2.90 27.83 2.82
CA SER A 588 3.70 28.91 2.22
C SER A 588 2.88 29.77 1.26
N SER A 589 2.97 31.08 1.46
CA SER A 589 2.41 32.07 0.54
C SER A 589 3.38 32.25 -0.64
N VAL A 590 2.90 32.01 -1.85
CA VAL A 590 3.68 32.21 -3.08
C VAL A 590 3.01 33.23 -3.99
N THR A 591 3.82 33.92 -4.78
CA THR A 591 3.34 34.90 -5.77
C THR A 591 3.48 34.33 -7.16
N VAL A 592 2.37 34.21 -7.88
CA VAL A 592 2.35 33.70 -9.26
C VAL A 592 1.58 34.71 -10.11
N LYS A 593 2.25 35.28 -11.12
CA LYS A 593 1.66 36.29 -12.02
C LYS A 593 0.92 37.40 -11.26
N ASP A 594 1.57 37.99 -10.26
CA ASP A 594 1.05 39.05 -9.38
C ASP A 594 -0.14 38.67 -8.47
N LYS A 595 -0.54 37.39 -8.43
CA LYS A 595 -1.55 36.88 -7.49
C LYS A 595 -0.88 36.13 -6.33
N GLN A 596 -1.37 36.35 -5.11
CA GLN A 596 -1.00 35.56 -3.93
C GLN A 596 -1.80 34.26 -3.92
N ARG A 597 -1.15 33.16 -3.53
CA ARG A 597 -1.78 31.85 -3.35
C ARG A 597 -1.02 31.01 -2.33
N LYS A 598 -1.58 29.86 -1.99
CA LYS A 598 -0.95 28.86 -1.12
C LYS A 598 -0.37 27.70 -1.91
N GLY A 599 0.79 27.21 -1.47
CA GLY A 599 1.46 26.04 -2.01
C GLY A 599 1.93 26.16 -3.46
N MET A 600 2.33 25.03 -4.03
CA MET A 600 2.88 24.88 -5.37
C MET A 600 1.89 25.34 -6.45
N SER A 601 2.41 25.90 -7.54
CA SER A 601 1.66 26.19 -8.76
C SER A 601 2.38 25.70 -10.01
N ARG A 602 1.63 25.10 -10.93
CA ARG A 602 2.17 24.68 -12.24
C ARG A 602 2.54 25.83 -13.16
N THR A 603 2.15 27.06 -12.83
CA THR A 603 2.57 28.26 -13.58
C THR A 603 4.06 28.58 -13.35
N ASP A 604 4.61 28.19 -12.20
CA ASP A 604 6.02 28.38 -11.83
C ASP A 604 6.46 27.32 -10.81
N PHE A 605 6.80 26.12 -11.30
CA PHE A 605 7.22 25.03 -10.42
C PHE A 605 8.50 25.33 -9.63
N ASP A 606 9.46 26.01 -10.25
CA ASP A 606 10.75 26.27 -9.60
C ASP A 606 10.63 27.34 -8.51
N GLY A 607 9.85 28.40 -8.77
CA GLY A 607 9.59 29.46 -7.79
C GLY A 607 8.64 29.06 -6.66
N THR A 608 7.87 27.99 -6.84
CA THR A 608 6.87 27.53 -5.87
C THR A 608 7.13 26.13 -5.32
N PHE A 609 8.33 25.57 -5.55
CA PHE A 609 8.68 24.24 -5.08
C PHE A 609 8.65 24.15 -3.53
N PRO A 610 8.06 23.09 -2.96
CA PRO A 610 7.94 22.90 -1.52
C PRO A 610 9.26 23.04 -0.76
N THR A 611 9.17 23.67 0.41
CA THR A 611 10.30 23.84 1.31
C THR A 611 9.96 23.30 2.70
N THR A 612 10.99 22.96 3.47
CA THR A 612 10.78 22.54 4.86
C THR A 612 10.50 23.77 5.73
N ARG A 613 9.49 23.70 6.62
CA ARG A 613 9.21 24.75 7.61
C ARG A 613 10.47 25.29 8.28
N THR A 614 10.60 26.61 8.28
CA THR A 614 11.58 27.36 9.05
C THR A 614 11.24 27.34 10.55
N GLU A 615 12.13 27.87 11.39
CA GLU A 615 11.85 28.01 12.83
C GLU A 615 10.67 28.95 13.08
N SER A 616 10.56 30.06 12.34
CA SER A 616 9.44 30.99 12.45
C SER A 616 8.11 30.35 12.09
N ASP A 617 8.08 29.49 11.07
CA ASP A 617 6.85 28.79 10.64
C ASP A 617 6.37 27.78 11.70
N ARG A 618 7.24 27.38 12.64
CA ARG A 618 6.90 26.47 13.75
C ARG A 618 6.47 27.22 15.01
N MET A 619 6.57 28.54 15.03
CA MET A 619 6.17 29.34 16.18
C MET A 619 4.64 29.52 16.18
N ALA A 620 3.96 28.80 17.08
CA ALA A 620 2.52 28.95 17.24
C ALA A 620 2.13 30.40 17.58
N SER A 621 1.18 30.95 16.84
CA SER A 621 0.59 32.26 17.13
C SER A 621 -0.20 32.24 18.45
N ALA A 622 -0.43 33.42 19.04
CA ALA A 622 -1.25 33.53 20.24
C ALA A 622 -2.69 33.04 19.97
N GLU A 623 -3.17 33.28 18.74
CA GLU A 623 -4.46 32.84 18.20
C GLU A 623 -4.53 31.31 18.12
N LEU A 624 -3.53 30.65 17.54
CA LEU A 624 -3.46 29.19 17.46
C LEU A 624 -3.45 28.57 18.87
N ILE A 625 -2.63 29.11 19.78
CA ILE A 625 -2.59 28.64 21.19
C ILE A 625 -3.95 28.82 21.86
N SER A 626 -4.63 29.95 21.62
CA SER A 626 -5.97 30.18 22.16
C SER A 626 -7.00 29.20 21.59
N SER A 627 -6.90 28.88 20.29
CA SER A 627 -7.80 27.93 19.64
C SER A 627 -7.64 26.51 20.20
N LEU A 628 -6.40 26.06 20.40
CA LEU A 628 -6.09 24.73 20.97
C LEU A 628 -6.52 24.58 22.44
N LYS A 629 -6.65 25.69 23.16
CA LYS A 629 -7.15 25.72 24.55
C LYS A 629 -8.66 25.86 24.63
N SER A 630 -9.33 26.16 23.52
CA SER A 630 -10.77 26.33 23.51
C SER A 630 -11.48 25.01 23.81
N THR A 631 -12.44 25.03 24.72
CA THR A 631 -13.39 23.93 24.95
C THR A 631 -14.70 24.13 24.18
N ASP A 632 -14.76 25.16 23.34
CA ASP A 632 -15.89 25.36 22.43
C ASP A 632 -15.88 24.21 21.41
N SER A 633 -17.00 23.49 21.34
CA SER A 633 -17.16 22.39 20.38
C SER A 633 -17.03 22.84 18.93
N LYS A 634 -17.26 24.14 18.65
CA LYS A 634 -17.39 24.73 17.29
C LYS A 634 -18.35 24.00 16.36
N ASN A 635 -19.08 23.01 16.87
CA ASN A 635 -20.05 22.25 16.14
C ASN A 635 -21.39 23.00 16.26
N PRO A 636 -21.89 23.60 15.16
CA PRO A 636 -23.11 24.41 15.20
C PRO A 636 -24.35 23.61 15.63
N GLU A 637 -24.30 22.28 15.52
CA GLU A 637 -25.39 21.34 15.82
C GLU A 637 -25.36 20.80 17.26
N VAL A 638 -24.37 21.15 18.10
CA VAL A 638 -24.30 20.60 19.47
C VAL A 638 -25.49 21.05 20.33
N SER A 639 -26.06 22.22 20.03
CA SER A 639 -27.20 22.76 20.77
C SER A 639 -28.56 22.21 20.32
N SER A 640 -28.65 21.66 19.10
CA SER A 640 -29.86 21.06 18.51
C SER A 640 -29.98 19.56 18.78
N TYR A 641 -28.92 18.90 19.25
CA TYR A 641 -28.90 17.46 19.45
C TYR A 641 -29.66 17.03 20.71
N GLU A 642 -30.86 16.45 20.53
CA GLU A 642 -31.54 15.75 21.62
C GLU A 642 -30.88 14.39 21.85
N LYS A 643 -30.44 14.12 23.10
CA LYS A 643 -29.88 12.79 23.40
C LYS A 643 -30.95 11.71 23.15
N PRO A 644 -30.58 10.53 22.63
CA PRO A 644 -31.50 9.40 22.56
C PRO A 644 -32.07 9.07 23.94
N LYS A 645 -33.34 8.66 23.99
CA LYS A 645 -33.89 8.08 25.22
C LYS A 645 -33.06 6.83 25.59
N GLN A 646 -32.89 6.60 26.88
CA GLN A 646 -32.04 5.52 27.41
C GLN A 646 -32.80 4.78 28.50
N ALA A 647 -32.58 3.47 28.60
CA ALA A 647 -33.11 2.67 29.68
C ALA A 647 -32.34 2.95 30.99
N GLU A 648 -33.07 3.08 32.10
CA GLU A 648 -32.44 3.23 33.43
C GLU A 648 -31.74 1.96 33.90
N LYS A 649 -32.22 0.78 33.45
CA LYS A 649 -31.66 -0.53 33.82
C LYS A 649 -31.84 -1.53 32.68
N ALA A 650 -30.92 -2.49 32.62
CA ALA A 650 -31.01 -3.61 31.69
C ALA A 650 -32.28 -4.44 31.98
N ALA A 651 -33.14 -4.56 30.97
CA ALA A 651 -34.33 -5.39 31.01
C ALA A 651 -34.49 -6.09 29.66
N LYS A 652 -35.06 -7.30 29.66
CA LYS A 652 -35.33 -8.03 28.42
C LYS A 652 -36.17 -7.14 27.50
N SER A 653 -35.61 -6.82 26.34
CA SER A 653 -36.29 -5.99 25.34
C SER A 653 -37.28 -6.84 24.54
N ASP A 654 -38.43 -6.25 24.23
CA ASP A 654 -39.40 -6.83 23.30
C ASP A 654 -38.94 -6.72 21.84
N ILE A 655 -37.92 -5.89 21.57
CA ILE A 655 -37.29 -5.71 20.26
C ILE A 655 -35.85 -6.22 20.28
N ARG A 656 -35.47 -6.98 19.25
CA ARG A 656 -34.14 -7.56 19.06
C ARG A 656 -33.37 -6.88 17.93
N LEU A 657 -32.04 -6.80 18.05
CA LEU A 657 -31.17 -6.26 17.01
C LEU A 657 -31.36 -6.98 15.65
N SER A 658 -31.59 -8.29 15.67
CA SER A 658 -31.81 -9.09 14.45
C SER A 658 -33.03 -8.64 13.65
N GLU A 659 -34.02 -8.02 14.30
CA GLU A 659 -35.23 -7.52 13.63
C GLU A 659 -34.98 -6.22 12.85
N MET A 660 -33.81 -5.58 13.02
CA MET A 660 -33.46 -4.34 12.30
C MET A 660 -32.95 -4.59 10.89
N ARG A 661 -32.65 -5.86 10.55
CA ARG A 661 -32.09 -6.21 9.26
C ARG A 661 -33.05 -5.84 8.12
N GLY A 662 -32.57 -5.03 7.19
CA GLY A 662 -33.32 -4.61 6.00
C GLY A 662 -34.40 -3.55 6.25
N LEU A 663 -34.48 -2.99 7.46
CA LEU A 663 -35.34 -1.84 7.73
C LEU A 663 -34.72 -0.55 7.19
N ASP A 664 -35.57 0.42 6.84
CA ASP A 664 -35.14 1.77 6.50
C ASP A 664 -34.41 2.43 7.67
N TYR A 665 -33.48 3.34 7.38
CA TYR A 665 -32.76 4.09 8.40
C TYR A 665 -33.70 4.84 9.36
N ASN A 666 -34.84 5.32 8.86
CA ASN A 666 -35.83 6.08 9.62
C ASN A 666 -36.96 5.21 10.21
N ASP A 667 -36.84 3.88 10.17
CA ASP A 667 -37.85 2.99 10.77
C ASP A 667 -37.96 3.22 12.29
N GLU A 668 -39.19 3.38 12.79
CA GLU A 668 -39.48 3.63 14.22
C GLU A 668 -38.94 2.54 15.17
N LYS A 669 -38.62 1.36 14.65
CA LYS A 669 -37.99 0.29 15.41
C LYS A 669 -36.58 0.64 15.87
N TRP A 670 -35.83 1.46 15.13
CA TRP A 670 -34.51 1.92 15.56
C TRP A 670 -34.59 2.70 16.87
N GLU A 671 -35.55 3.63 16.98
CA GLU A 671 -35.79 4.39 18.20
C GLU A 671 -36.20 3.50 19.38
N LYS A 672 -37.05 2.50 19.13
CA LYS A 672 -37.46 1.52 20.16
C LYS A 672 -36.26 0.69 20.65
N LEU A 673 -35.37 0.27 19.75
CA LEU A 673 -34.16 -0.47 20.09
C LEU A 673 -33.18 0.39 20.89
N LEU A 674 -32.85 1.59 20.41
CA LEU A 674 -31.91 2.51 21.06
C LEU A 674 -32.41 2.93 22.45
N SER A 675 -33.72 3.17 22.59
CA SER A 675 -34.35 3.48 23.88
C SER A 675 -34.27 2.35 24.91
N ALA A 676 -34.07 1.11 24.48
CA ALA A 676 -33.92 -0.04 25.37
C ALA A 676 -32.49 -0.19 25.93
N ILE A 677 -31.50 0.51 25.36
CA ILE A 677 -30.09 0.39 25.75
C ILE A 677 -29.79 1.32 26.93
N THR A 678 -29.06 0.82 27.93
CA THR A 678 -28.60 1.64 29.06
C THR A 678 -27.39 2.48 28.68
N PHE A 679 -27.21 3.63 29.33
CA PHE A 679 -26.00 4.44 29.15
C PHE A 679 -24.71 3.68 29.51
N ALA A 680 -24.77 2.79 30.50
CA ALA A 680 -23.62 1.98 30.89
C ALA A 680 -23.21 0.98 29.80
N ASP A 681 -24.16 0.39 29.09
CA ASP A 681 -23.87 -0.50 27.96
C ASP A 681 -23.32 0.27 26.76
N MET A 682 -23.86 1.47 26.49
CA MET A 682 -23.29 2.37 25.47
C MET A 682 -21.84 2.73 25.80
N LEU A 683 -21.56 3.09 27.05
CA LEU A 683 -20.20 3.37 27.50
C LEU A 683 -19.30 2.14 27.38
N THR A 684 -19.79 0.96 27.78
CA THR A 684 -19.05 -0.30 27.66
C THR A 684 -18.70 -0.62 26.21
N MET A 685 -19.62 -0.39 25.27
CA MET A 685 -19.37 -0.59 23.84
C MET A 685 -18.24 0.30 23.33
N VAL A 686 -18.21 1.57 23.75
CA VAL A 686 -17.15 2.53 23.36
C VAL A 686 -15.82 2.18 24.04
N GLU A 687 -15.83 1.86 25.32
CA GLU A 687 -14.60 1.58 26.09
C GLU A 687 -13.97 0.21 25.77
N ASN A 688 -14.75 -0.75 25.26
CA ASN A 688 -14.28 -2.12 25.00
C ASN A 688 -14.42 -2.54 23.52
N GLY A 689 -14.31 -1.58 22.61
CA GLY A 689 -14.42 -1.78 21.15
C GLY A 689 -13.16 -2.31 20.45
N ASN A 690 -12.11 -2.68 21.18
CA ASN A 690 -10.84 -3.09 20.59
C ASN A 690 -10.88 -4.56 20.12
N PHE A 691 -10.81 -4.80 18.81
CA PHE A 691 -10.86 -6.14 18.17
C PHE A 691 -12.15 -6.94 18.44
N LYS A 692 -13.20 -6.26 18.91
CA LYS A 692 -14.53 -6.81 19.16
C LYS A 692 -15.54 -5.70 19.45
N SER A 693 -16.82 -5.99 19.27
CA SER A 693 -17.91 -5.22 19.88
C SER A 693 -18.59 -6.04 20.99
N PRO A 694 -18.75 -5.49 22.22
CA PRO A 694 -19.35 -6.21 23.34
C PRO A 694 -20.79 -6.68 23.09
N ALA A 695 -21.19 -7.80 23.71
CA ALA A 695 -22.57 -8.28 23.65
C ALA A 695 -23.53 -7.39 24.47
N ILE A 696 -24.76 -7.23 23.99
CA ILE A 696 -25.90 -6.70 24.77
C ILE A 696 -27.04 -7.73 24.69
N SER A 697 -27.01 -8.68 25.62
CA SER A 697 -27.83 -9.89 25.57
C SER A 697 -29.34 -9.63 25.61
N TYR A 698 -29.77 -8.59 26.31
CA TYR A 698 -31.19 -8.28 26.49
C TYR A 698 -31.85 -7.65 25.25
N ILE A 699 -31.07 -7.10 24.31
CA ILE A 699 -31.52 -6.76 22.95
C ILE A 699 -31.10 -7.81 21.89
N GLY A 700 -30.47 -8.90 22.31
CA GLY A 700 -30.01 -9.96 21.41
C GLY A 700 -28.82 -9.57 20.52
N LYS A 701 -28.02 -8.57 20.91
CA LYS A 701 -26.75 -8.25 20.24
C LYS A 701 -25.66 -9.23 20.72
N PRO A 702 -25.07 -10.05 19.82
CA PRO A 702 -23.92 -10.89 20.18
C PRO A 702 -22.62 -10.06 20.30
N GLU A 703 -21.60 -10.67 20.92
CA GLU A 703 -20.22 -10.19 20.80
C GLU A 703 -19.73 -10.48 19.36
N THR A 704 -18.99 -9.55 18.76
CA THR A 704 -18.34 -9.75 17.45
C THR A 704 -16.85 -10.00 17.64
N LEU A 705 -16.23 -10.71 16.70
CA LEU A 705 -14.77 -10.74 16.55
C LEU A 705 -14.39 -9.82 15.40
N GLU A 706 -13.46 -8.91 15.66
CA GLU A 706 -12.95 -7.96 14.69
C GLU A 706 -11.42 -8.04 14.68
N SER A 707 -10.81 -7.81 13.53
CA SER A 707 -9.37 -8.01 13.38
C SER A 707 -8.76 -7.10 12.35
N ASP A 708 -7.45 -6.91 12.46
CA ASP A 708 -6.63 -6.51 11.33
C ASP A 708 -6.70 -7.60 10.23
N GLY A 709 -6.30 -7.35 9.00
CA GLY A 709 -5.97 -6.06 8.42
C GLY A 709 -6.08 -6.15 6.90
N PRO A 710 -5.52 -5.19 6.15
CA PRO A 710 -5.55 -5.13 4.69
C PRO A 710 -5.14 -6.41 3.94
N VAL A 711 -4.32 -7.26 4.57
CA VAL A 711 -3.89 -8.56 4.01
C VAL A 711 -4.84 -9.72 4.28
N GLY A 712 -6.04 -9.49 4.83
CA GLY A 712 -6.97 -10.52 5.33
C GLY A 712 -6.95 -10.63 6.86
N PHE A 713 -7.69 -11.59 7.43
CA PHE A 713 -7.82 -11.73 8.89
C PHE A 713 -6.48 -12.14 9.55
N VAL A 714 -5.86 -11.18 10.23
CA VAL A 714 -4.62 -11.31 11.01
C VAL A 714 -4.76 -10.55 12.33
N ASN A 715 -4.05 -10.99 13.37
CA ASN A 715 -4.02 -10.24 14.62
C ASN A 715 -2.70 -10.47 15.34
N PHE A 716 -1.80 -9.49 15.26
CA PHE A 716 -0.50 -9.61 15.92
C PHE A 716 -0.57 -9.51 17.45
N MET A 717 -1.70 -9.01 17.99
CA MET A 717 -1.96 -8.89 19.43
C MET A 717 -2.74 -10.10 19.99
N ASP A 718 -3.20 -11.02 19.16
CA ASP A 718 -3.96 -12.18 19.59
C ASP A 718 -3.06 -13.27 20.17
N LEU A 719 -2.95 -13.28 21.50
CA LEU A 719 -2.28 -14.37 22.23
C LEU A 719 -3.16 -15.62 22.42
N THR A 720 -4.41 -15.59 21.95
CA THR A 720 -5.39 -16.68 22.15
C THR A 720 -5.46 -17.65 20.97
N GLY A 721 -4.88 -17.30 19.81
CA GLY A 721 -4.86 -18.15 18.61
C GLY A 721 -6.24 -18.31 17.97
N LYS A 722 -7.12 -17.32 18.11
CA LYS A 722 -8.47 -17.31 17.53
C LYS A 722 -8.43 -17.13 16.02
N TYR A 723 -7.44 -16.43 15.49
CA TYR A 723 -7.23 -16.22 14.06
C TYR A 723 -6.20 -17.22 13.52
N TYR A 724 -6.64 -18.13 12.66
CA TYR A 724 -5.81 -19.20 12.10
C TYR A 724 -6.41 -19.68 10.77
N ASP A 725 -5.59 -20.37 9.97
CA ASP A 725 -5.96 -20.89 8.64
C ASP A 725 -6.69 -19.83 7.79
N THR A 726 -6.12 -18.62 7.74
CA THR A 726 -6.57 -17.48 6.93
C THR A 726 -5.46 -17.07 5.97
N CYS A 727 -5.83 -16.74 4.74
CA CYS A 727 -4.87 -16.27 3.74
C CYS A 727 -4.32 -14.90 4.12
N SER A 728 -3.00 -14.73 4.01
CA SER A 728 -2.38 -13.41 3.96
C SER A 728 -2.18 -13.06 2.49
N TYR A 729 -3.10 -12.25 1.96
CA TYR A 729 -3.09 -11.81 0.56
C TYR A 729 -1.89 -10.88 0.29
N ALA A 730 -1.63 -10.66 -1.00
CA ALA A 730 -0.63 -9.71 -1.46
C ALA A 730 -0.88 -8.30 -0.91
N SER A 731 0.20 -7.52 -0.81
CA SER A 731 0.14 -6.07 -0.59
C SER A 731 -0.91 -5.41 -1.49
N GLU A 732 -1.63 -4.43 -0.98
CA GLU A 732 -2.71 -3.79 -1.71
C GLU A 732 -2.24 -3.11 -3.01
N CYS A 733 -1.00 -2.60 -3.06
CA CYS A 733 -0.40 -2.11 -4.30
C CYS A 733 -0.25 -3.20 -5.38
N VAL A 734 -0.05 -4.48 -5.01
CA VAL A 734 -0.04 -5.61 -5.97
C VAL A 734 -1.46 -5.93 -6.42
N ILE A 735 -2.43 -5.87 -5.50
CA ILE A 735 -3.86 -6.02 -5.82
C ILE A 735 -4.30 -4.92 -6.79
N ALA A 736 -3.91 -3.66 -6.55
CA ALA A 736 -4.19 -2.54 -7.44
C ALA A 736 -3.45 -2.68 -8.77
N ALA A 737 -2.22 -3.19 -8.78
CA ALA A 737 -1.45 -3.43 -10.00
C ALA A 737 -2.10 -4.48 -10.93
N THR A 738 -3.11 -5.23 -10.45
CA THR A 738 -3.95 -6.05 -11.33
C THR A 738 -4.81 -5.23 -12.28
N TRP A 739 -5.20 -4.00 -11.90
CA TRP A 739 -6.16 -3.15 -12.60
C TRP A 739 -7.49 -3.85 -12.94
N ASN A 740 -7.88 -4.81 -12.08
CA ASN A 740 -8.98 -5.73 -12.33
C ASN A 740 -10.00 -5.73 -11.17
N LYS A 741 -11.01 -4.85 -11.28
CA LYS A 741 -12.07 -4.69 -10.25
C LYS A 741 -12.79 -6.00 -9.92
N GLU A 742 -12.98 -6.88 -10.91
CA GLU A 742 -13.62 -8.19 -10.69
C GLU A 742 -12.75 -9.13 -9.86
N LEU A 743 -11.43 -9.09 -10.05
CA LEU A 743 -10.50 -9.88 -9.24
C LEU A 743 -10.43 -9.36 -7.80
N VAL A 744 -10.42 -8.03 -7.61
CA VAL A 744 -10.48 -7.42 -6.27
C VAL A 744 -11.78 -7.77 -5.55
N LYS A 745 -12.92 -7.76 -6.26
CA LYS A 745 -14.20 -8.21 -5.71
C LYS A 745 -14.14 -9.65 -5.19
N LYS A 746 -13.53 -10.57 -5.96
CA LYS A 746 -13.33 -11.96 -5.53
C LYS A 746 -12.46 -12.07 -4.28
N VAL A 747 -11.45 -11.20 -4.10
CA VAL A 747 -10.66 -11.16 -2.87
C VAL A 747 -11.56 -10.81 -1.67
N GLY A 748 -12.42 -9.80 -1.81
CA GLY A 748 -13.40 -9.46 -0.78
C GLY A 748 -14.40 -10.59 -0.46
N GLU A 749 -14.91 -11.27 -1.49
CA GLU A 749 -15.79 -12.45 -1.34
C GLU A 749 -15.06 -13.61 -0.63
N SER A 750 -13.79 -13.84 -0.96
CA SER A 750 -12.94 -14.88 -0.35
C SER A 750 -12.67 -14.59 1.13
N ILE A 751 -12.34 -13.33 1.48
CA ILE A 751 -12.22 -12.89 2.87
C ILE A 751 -13.55 -13.11 3.61
N GLY A 752 -14.68 -12.74 3.02
CA GLY A 752 -16.01 -12.98 3.60
C GLY A 752 -16.27 -14.46 3.90
N ASN A 753 -15.88 -15.35 2.98
CA ASN A 753 -15.95 -16.80 3.17
C ASN A 753 -15.13 -17.27 4.38
N GLU A 754 -13.88 -16.83 4.52
CA GLU A 754 -13.03 -17.14 5.69
C GLU A 754 -13.64 -16.61 7.00
N GLY A 755 -14.28 -15.43 6.95
CA GLY A 755 -14.96 -14.81 8.09
C GLY A 755 -16.18 -15.59 8.59
N ILE A 756 -16.97 -16.19 7.70
CA ILE A 756 -18.13 -17.02 8.04
C ILE A 756 -17.73 -18.24 8.87
N PHE A 757 -16.61 -18.88 8.54
CA PHE A 757 -16.08 -20.01 9.32
C PHE A 757 -15.53 -19.56 10.67
N GLY A 758 -14.77 -18.47 10.69
CA GLY A 758 -14.26 -17.85 11.92
C GLY A 758 -13.48 -18.81 12.82
N ASN A 759 -13.73 -18.72 14.12
CA ASN A 759 -13.07 -19.54 15.15
C ASN A 759 -13.70 -20.94 15.28
N GLU A 760 -13.77 -21.70 14.19
CA GLU A 760 -14.44 -23.02 14.10
C GLU A 760 -13.97 -24.03 15.17
N LYS A 761 -12.66 -24.10 15.43
CA LYS A 761 -12.03 -24.96 16.45
C LYS A 761 -12.33 -24.52 17.90
N GLY A 762 -12.76 -23.26 18.11
CA GLY A 762 -12.98 -22.66 19.43
C GLY A 762 -14.46 -22.44 19.76
N ASP A 763 -14.82 -21.20 20.05
CA ASP A 763 -16.17 -20.78 20.45
C ASP A 763 -17.16 -20.70 19.27
N LYS A 764 -16.69 -20.99 18.04
CA LYS A 764 -17.45 -20.99 16.78
C LYS A 764 -17.99 -19.61 16.38
N THR A 765 -17.40 -18.55 16.93
CA THR A 765 -17.75 -17.18 16.59
C THR A 765 -17.16 -16.82 15.21
N PRO A 766 -17.95 -16.24 14.29
CA PRO A 766 -17.45 -15.77 13.00
C PRO A 766 -16.51 -14.57 13.18
N TYR A 767 -15.57 -14.38 12.26
CA TYR A 767 -14.83 -13.12 12.16
C TYR A 767 -15.73 -12.13 11.44
N SER A 768 -16.25 -11.16 12.19
CA SER A 768 -17.42 -10.36 11.80
C SER A 768 -17.06 -8.95 11.32
N GLY A 769 -15.83 -8.50 11.56
CA GLY A 769 -15.33 -7.22 11.06
C GLY A 769 -13.84 -7.29 10.75
N LEU A 770 -13.43 -6.49 9.78
CA LEU A 770 -12.06 -6.38 9.31
C LEU A 770 -11.68 -4.91 9.30
N TYR A 771 -10.51 -4.56 9.85
CA TYR A 771 -9.94 -3.21 9.79
C TYR A 771 -9.19 -3.03 8.48
N ALA A 772 -9.95 -2.95 7.39
CA ALA A 772 -9.49 -2.88 6.01
C ALA A 772 -10.61 -2.36 5.10
N PRO A 773 -10.33 -2.00 3.83
CA PRO A 773 -8.99 -1.85 3.24
C PRO A 773 -8.25 -0.61 3.74
N GLY A 774 -6.94 -0.55 3.48
CA GLY A 774 -6.19 0.69 3.63
C GLY A 774 -6.37 1.56 2.37
N VAL A 775 -6.79 2.81 2.52
CA VAL A 775 -7.12 3.66 1.34
C VAL A 775 -6.46 5.02 1.38
N ASN A 776 -5.36 5.15 2.13
CA ASN A 776 -4.56 6.36 2.09
C ASN A 776 -3.79 6.44 0.76
N ILE A 777 -3.62 7.65 0.24
CA ILE A 777 -2.83 7.89 -0.96
C ILE A 777 -1.34 7.61 -0.68
N HIS A 778 -0.64 7.01 -1.64
CA HIS A 778 0.83 6.98 -1.66
C HIS A 778 1.41 8.36 -1.94
N ARG A 779 1.18 9.31 -1.02
CA ARG A 779 1.61 10.70 -1.18
C ARG A 779 3.10 10.81 -1.48
N SER A 780 3.89 9.97 -0.84
CA SER A 780 5.33 9.91 -1.02
C SER A 780 5.76 8.45 -1.09
N PRO A 781 6.82 8.12 -1.86
CA PRO A 781 7.39 6.79 -1.86
C PRO A 781 7.92 6.36 -0.49
N PHE A 782 8.22 7.33 0.40
CA PHE A 782 8.76 7.04 1.74
C PHE A 782 7.69 6.72 2.81
N GLY A 783 6.41 6.68 2.46
CA GLY A 783 5.37 6.28 3.41
C GLY A 783 5.55 4.84 3.91
N GLY A 784 5.69 4.64 5.22
CA GLY A 784 5.96 3.29 5.77
C GLY A 784 4.85 2.27 5.54
N ARG A 785 3.59 2.74 5.47
CA ARG A 785 2.40 1.90 5.26
C ARG A 785 1.95 1.80 3.80
N ASN A 786 2.72 2.28 2.82
CA ASN A 786 2.34 2.15 1.39
C ASN A 786 2.12 0.67 0.97
N PHE A 787 2.69 -0.30 1.69
CA PHE A 787 2.45 -1.71 1.37
C PHE A 787 1.00 -2.18 1.53
N GLU A 788 0.21 -1.47 2.31
CA GLU A 788 -1.19 -1.78 2.64
C GLU A 788 -2.14 -0.68 2.18
N TYR A 789 -1.72 0.11 1.18
CA TYR A 789 -2.56 1.00 0.41
C TYR A 789 -2.44 0.70 -1.09
N PHE A 790 -3.28 1.33 -1.91
CA PHE A 790 -3.43 0.96 -3.32
C PHE A 790 -2.53 1.72 -4.31
N SER A 791 -2.42 3.06 -4.21
CA SER A 791 -1.93 3.91 -5.32
C SER A 791 -1.62 5.35 -4.88
N GLU A 792 -0.87 6.08 -5.71
CA GLU A 792 -0.61 7.54 -5.62
C GLU A 792 -1.74 8.48 -6.07
#